data_AF-A0A8S4QPS4-F1
#
_entry.id   AF-A0A8S4QPS4-F1
#
_cell.length_a   1.000
_cell.length_b   1.000
_cell.length_c   1.000
_cell.angle_alpha   90.00
_cell.angle_beta   90.00
_cell.angle_gamma   90.00
#
_symmetry.space_group_name_H-M   'P 1'
#
loop_
_entity.id
_entity.type
_entity.pdbx_description
1 polymer ?
#
loop_
_entity_poly.entity_id
_entity_poly.type
_entity_poly.pdbx_seq_one_letter_code
_entity_poly.pdbx_strand_id
1 'polypeptide(L)'
;MAIYNSIITDVTSNECASIETMAKSAAKIAFYNFKWQFVTLVLFNTTLMCGVNTFLRSYSKNAVVADDSYIPVSSQHTRQFVLFANNLDGIKNLLAWLELHTYDTTARYMIICQSRSTGNCDETNALEVLWQRRIVNVIFINDVFNNGSSGYYYQYGDKCKNSPPIKVSNWDSCVGTNESRYCAGKFLIPLQNMYECPIIVSTFWQPPFMYINDGVPSGADGDLLRIIIDALNATLVLMEPSRGSGWGNLDDNGSWVGSLGDLYYDLANFSMVSASITQARYDAFELSSFYFTTNIVWITHPPIPEPSSFKLLRPFKPDARIALGLSFVFVVILALIFKTNFCTSVFESINSCRLPDSVIFLAWKMCMGQAITIIPLKMTVLYLILFWIWYCFLVRTFYQVHLINSLKTEVYSSEFSSIEDAIAAGYSFSGGPALQEYYVDSPSVYDKWEDIDISGYKTLMSNLSQGMKFVLAVNLASVKIFLKTPGRKLHILPQQVICSPIGIFLKKSSPFTIIINRILKRLFEYGIPQMIFKNYTASDLTDKSTEENKPIKLIYCTGCYIILSIGWIASFILFIIELYMKRETNQYVVALESFLSNYKQSVIVKCGKFIPRHRNAVPQYIIFGKNTESLIDTIKWLDKSNYDNSGKYIVICTSPYKKDCEESLIFVAVSQLLIINVVYLRANSINEFLAFSYDIVRPGKCINSESYTLNLTDKCALDNCFKDLYPERLYNFFKCPLIVSTFEQPPFMYLNNVTMEPSGGDGDIIKLVAKALNATLEIKTPIEGNEAGLYEHNNWTGSLGDVFNGRVHVSVCSLPVTANKYGNFQTSFIYNSMDIVWTAQMPANKPAWQRLLNPFQTNLRIILFFIFVGIVILNAFAKSSTWRKFRRVVRISPIRSNLLFYSWALFLAIPIIKMPRKRPLLLIVYTWIWFCFIVKSAYQAVLIRSLKNELYESFLTDFESVLRNKLPYGGLVTLREYYIDEQEIYNKWVPLDYDDATDTLDKISNGSTDFVLAMNKEIVIEHLIENTDRHLQILPEKIVNSPTVMYFKKHSVLAQPVSHVLSISVEAGLTQLTYTRYLRHKKQIFLRPGKGQRKPLTFDNFKACLILMIFGWSLSIVFFAAEAYCGRVEAETLHWTDWTGLDWTAWTGLDWTGLDWTDWTGMDWTGLHGTALDYSTALNGTELDSTQLNWTGLAWTELD
;
A
#
# COMPACT_ATOMS: atom_id res chain seq x y z
N MET A 1 -27.35 -15.11 23.12
CA MET A 1 -28.51 -15.93 23.53
C MET A 1 -28.16 -16.64 24.84
N ALA A 2 -28.20 -15.92 25.98
CA ALA A 2 -27.69 -16.41 27.27
C ALA A 2 -28.45 -15.90 28.51
N ILE A 3 -29.58 -15.21 28.32
CA ILE A 3 -30.51 -14.83 29.40
C ILE A 3 -31.93 -15.06 28.86
N TYR A 4 -32.52 -16.22 29.16
CA TYR A 4 -33.98 -16.45 29.24
C TYR A 4 -34.25 -17.91 29.63
N ASN A 5 -34.53 -18.17 30.93
CA ASN A 5 -35.05 -19.48 31.37
C ASN A 5 -35.70 -19.49 32.78
N SER A 6 -35.77 -18.34 33.48
CA SER A 6 -36.11 -18.27 34.91
C SER A 6 -37.50 -17.74 35.25
N ILE A 7 -38.28 -17.20 34.30
CA ILE A 7 -39.56 -16.50 34.58
C ILE A 7 -40.72 -17.06 33.73
N ILE A 8 -41.23 -18.24 34.10
CA ILE A 8 -42.55 -18.73 33.65
C ILE A 8 -43.23 -19.53 34.78
N THR A 9 -44.22 -18.94 35.45
CA THR A 9 -45.25 -19.67 36.22
C THR A 9 -46.65 -19.11 35.92
N ASP A 10 -47.65 -19.99 35.97
CA ASP A 10 -49.04 -19.90 35.47
C ASP A 10 -49.71 -18.51 35.30
N VAL A 11 -50.27 -18.28 34.09
CA VAL A 11 -51.44 -17.42 33.83
C VAL A 11 -52.45 -18.21 32.97
N THR A 12 -53.75 -17.95 33.13
CA THR A 12 -54.86 -18.79 32.63
C THR A 12 -55.13 -18.73 31.12
N SER A 13 -55.61 -19.84 30.57
CA SER A 13 -55.44 -20.22 29.15
C SER A 13 -56.33 -19.55 28.09
N ASN A 14 -57.33 -18.75 28.46
CA ASN A 14 -58.37 -18.32 27.51
C ASN A 14 -58.22 -16.87 27.03
N GLU A 15 -57.60 -15.98 27.82
CA GLU A 15 -57.42 -14.57 27.40
C GLU A 15 -56.30 -14.39 26.37
N CYS A 16 -55.33 -15.32 26.31
CA CYS A 16 -54.17 -15.18 25.43
C CYS A 16 -54.42 -15.51 23.94
N ALA A 17 -55.63 -15.91 23.54
CA ALA A 17 -55.91 -16.38 22.18
C ALA A 17 -55.81 -15.27 21.11
N SER A 18 -56.43 -14.10 21.35
CA SER A 18 -56.32 -12.92 20.48
C SER A 18 -54.90 -12.33 20.51
N ILE A 19 -54.35 -12.22 21.72
CA ILE A 19 -52.98 -11.77 22.00
C ILE A 19 -51.97 -12.59 21.19
N GLU A 20 -52.15 -13.92 21.14
CA GLU A 20 -51.29 -14.80 20.37
C GLU A 20 -51.32 -14.49 18.86
N THR A 21 -52.49 -14.21 18.27
CA THR A 21 -52.61 -13.88 16.84
C THR A 21 -52.03 -12.50 16.50
N MET A 22 -52.24 -11.51 17.37
CA MET A 22 -51.68 -10.17 17.23
C MET A 22 -50.15 -10.20 17.37
N ALA A 23 -49.61 -10.84 18.41
CA ALA A 23 -48.16 -10.93 18.65
C ALA A 23 -47.42 -11.72 17.54
N LYS A 24 -48.02 -12.77 16.97
CA LYS A 24 -47.48 -13.47 15.79
C LYS A 24 -47.42 -12.56 14.56
N SER A 25 -48.42 -11.69 14.38
CA SER A 25 -48.50 -10.77 13.24
C SER A 25 -47.50 -9.63 13.38
N ALA A 26 -47.39 -9.04 14.59
CA ALA A 26 -46.32 -8.10 14.94
C ALA A 26 -44.93 -8.71 14.68
N ALA A 27 -44.69 -9.95 15.11
CA ALA A 27 -43.43 -10.65 14.86
C ALA A 27 -43.16 -10.91 13.37
N LYS A 28 -44.17 -11.28 12.55
CA LYS A 28 -44.03 -11.36 11.08
C LYS A 28 -43.60 -10.01 10.49
N ILE A 29 -44.26 -8.92 10.88
CA ILE A 29 -43.97 -7.57 10.38
C ILE A 29 -42.55 -7.15 10.80
N ALA A 30 -42.19 -7.32 12.07
CA ALA A 30 -40.83 -7.07 12.54
C ALA A 30 -39.82 -7.93 11.77
N PHE A 31 -40.07 -9.21 11.54
CA PHE A 31 -39.16 -10.10 10.82
C PHE A 31 -38.85 -9.61 9.40
N TYR A 32 -39.85 -9.17 8.64
CA TYR A 32 -39.64 -8.68 7.27
C TYR A 32 -39.16 -7.21 7.18
N ASN A 33 -39.39 -6.39 8.20
CA ASN A 33 -39.08 -4.95 8.14
C ASN A 33 -37.88 -4.52 9.02
N PHE A 34 -37.40 -5.36 9.95
CA PHE A 34 -36.24 -5.03 10.79
C PHE A 34 -34.92 -5.54 10.17
N LYS A 35 -33.89 -4.68 10.16
CA LYS A 35 -32.55 -4.99 9.62
C LYS A 35 -31.83 -6.00 10.51
N TRP A 36 -31.28 -7.06 9.93
CA TRP A 36 -30.63 -8.17 10.65
C TRP A 36 -29.38 -7.76 11.45
N GLN A 37 -28.74 -6.64 11.08
CA GLN A 37 -27.50 -6.15 11.71
C GLN A 37 -27.68 -5.50 13.10
N PHE A 38 -28.91 -5.22 13.52
CA PHE A 38 -29.19 -4.57 14.81
C PHE A 38 -29.97 -5.52 15.71
N VAL A 39 -29.70 -5.43 17.02
CA VAL A 39 -30.50 -6.09 18.05
C VAL A 39 -31.82 -5.32 18.21
N THR A 40 -32.93 -6.05 18.32
CA THR A 40 -34.23 -5.49 18.70
C THR A 40 -34.34 -5.44 20.22
N LEU A 41 -34.60 -4.27 20.79
CA LEU A 41 -34.98 -4.14 22.20
C LEU A 41 -36.49 -4.35 22.34
N VAL A 42 -36.91 -5.26 23.21
CA VAL A 42 -38.31 -5.51 23.54
C VAL A 42 -38.56 -5.02 24.97
N LEU A 43 -39.37 -3.98 25.10
CA LEU A 43 -39.72 -3.32 26.35
C LEU A 43 -41.19 -3.60 26.71
N PHE A 44 -41.47 -3.85 27.98
CA PHE A 44 -42.82 -4.14 28.46
C PHE A 44 -42.98 -3.65 29.91
N ASN A 45 -44.12 -3.03 30.21
CA ASN A 45 -44.45 -2.49 31.56
C ASN A 45 -45.49 -3.37 32.29
N THR A 46 -45.89 -4.50 31.69
CA THR A 46 -47.21 -5.11 31.94
C THR A 46 -47.17 -6.62 32.12
N THR A 47 -48.22 -7.16 32.75
CA THR A 47 -48.44 -8.61 32.91
C THR A 47 -48.72 -9.36 31.60
N LEU A 48 -48.58 -8.71 30.43
CA LEU A 48 -48.80 -9.27 29.09
C LEU A 48 -47.66 -10.21 28.63
N MET A 49 -47.11 -11.00 29.54
CA MET A 49 -46.13 -12.06 29.28
C MET A 49 -46.57 -13.02 28.17
N CYS A 50 -47.87 -13.28 28.00
CA CYS A 50 -48.38 -14.03 26.84
C CYS A 50 -48.02 -13.38 25.49
N GLY A 51 -48.14 -12.06 25.37
CA GLY A 51 -47.82 -11.31 24.15
C GLY A 51 -46.31 -11.28 23.89
N VAL A 52 -45.52 -10.88 24.88
CA VAL A 52 -44.05 -10.81 24.79
C VAL A 52 -43.45 -12.18 24.46
N ASN A 53 -43.83 -13.23 25.18
CA ASN A 53 -43.38 -14.62 24.94
C ASN A 53 -43.79 -15.13 23.56
N THR A 54 -45.00 -14.79 23.07
CA THR A 54 -45.44 -15.19 21.74
C THR A 54 -44.73 -14.44 20.63
N PHE A 55 -44.47 -13.14 20.82
CA PHE A 55 -43.65 -12.33 19.90
C PHE A 55 -42.25 -12.93 19.78
N LEU A 56 -41.56 -13.17 20.91
CA LEU A 56 -40.21 -13.76 20.94
C LEU A 56 -40.16 -15.17 20.34
N ARG A 57 -41.17 -16.01 20.56
CA ARG A 57 -41.30 -17.33 19.90
C ARG A 57 -41.50 -17.25 18.38
N SER A 58 -41.99 -16.13 17.89
CA SER A 58 -42.33 -15.92 16.47
C SER A 58 -41.30 -15.05 15.74
N TYR A 59 -40.49 -14.28 16.48
CA TYR A 59 -39.48 -13.36 15.97
C TYR A 59 -38.09 -14.02 16.03
N SER A 60 -37.69 -14.67 14.93
CA SER A 60 -36.49 -15.50 14.84
C SER A 60 -35.16 -14.73 14.64
N LYS A 61 -35.04 -13.51 15.18
CA LYS A 61 -33.79 -12.71 15.15
C LYS A 61 -33.35 -12.33 16.56
N ASN A 62 -32.17 -11.69 16.67
CA ASN A 62 -31.62 -11.24 17.93
C ASN A 62 -32.51 -10.16 18.58
N ALA A 63 -33.29 -10.57 19.58
CA ALA A 63 -33.99 -9.69 20.48
C ALA A 63 -33.36 -9.75 21.88
N VAL A 64 -33.35 -8.61 22.57
CA VAL A 64 -33.06 -8.50 24.01
C VAL A 64 -34.31 -7.95 24.66
N VAL A 65 -34.75 -8.56 25.77
CA VAL A 65 -35.90 -8.07 26.54
C VAL A 65 -35.38 -7.20 27.68
N ALA A 66 -36.01 -6.05 27.87
CA ALA A 66 -35.83 -5.20 29.02
C ALA A 66 -37.20 -4.93 29.68
N ASP A 67 -37.14 -4.62 30.95
CA ASP A 67 -38.23 -4.22 31.85
C ASP A 67 -37.72 -2.94 32.55
N ASP A 68 -38.60 -2.13 33.14
CA ASP A 68 -38.27 -0.83 33.73
C ASP A 68 -37.08 -0.91 34.73
N SER A 69 -36.86 -2.09 35.32
CA SER A 69 -35.84 -2.40 36.32
C SER A 69 -34.47 -2.88 35.79
N TYR A 70 -34.31 -3.18 34.50
CA TYR A 70 -33.07 -3.79 33.97
C TYR A 70 -32.58 -3.19 32.64
N ILE A 71 -31.41 -2.57 32.68
CA ILE A 71 -30.72 -1.99 31.53
C ILE A 71 -29.73 -3.02 30.94
N PRO A 72 -29.95 -3.56 29.73
CA PRO A 72 -28.97 -4.42 29.09
C PRO A 72 -27.81 -3.60 28.51
N VAL A 73 -26.56 -4.01 28.79
CA VAL A 73 -25.32 -3.34 28.33
C VAL A 73 -25.26 -3.11 26.80
N SER A 74 -25.98 -3.92 26.02
CA SER A 74 -26.10 -3.76 24.55
C SER A 74 -27.03 -2.63 24.09
N SER A 75 -27.58 -1.81 24.99
CA SER A 75 -28.58 -0.76 24.72
C SER A 75 -28.07 0.33 23.76
N GLN A 76 -26.81 0.77 23.90
CA GLN A 76 -26.25 1.93 23.20
C GLN A 76 -26.17 1.78 21.66
N HIS A 77 -26.49 0.60 21.11
CA HIS A 77 -26.48 0.33 19.66
C HIS A 77 -27.81 -0.24 19.13
N THR A 78 -28.89 -0.29 19.93
CA THR A 78 -30.20 -0.77 19.45
C THR A 78 -30.91 0.29 18.63
N ARG A 79 -31.14 0.01 17.33
CA ARG A 79 -31.91 0.88 16.41
C ARG A 79 -33.28 0.29 16.01
N GLN A 80 -33.83 -0.58 16.86
CA GLN A 80 -35.09 -1.31 16.68
C GLN A 80 -35.75 -1.52 18.05
N PHE A 81 -36.99 -1.10 18.20
CA PHE A 81 -37.71 -1.13 19.47
C PHE A 81 -39.10 -1.76 19.30
N VAL A 82 -39.50 -2.57 20.27
CA VAL A 82 -40.85 -3.14 20.38
C VAL A 82 -41.36 -2.86 21.78
N LEU A 83 -42.50 -2.19 21.91
CA LEU A 83 -43.04 -1.70 23.18
C LEU A 83 -44.42 -2.32 23.45
N PHE A 84 -44.59 -2.95 24.62
CA PHE A 84 -45.84 -3.60 25.04
C PHE A 84 -46.48 -2.90 26.25
N ALA A 85 -47.65 -2.31 26.03
CA ALA A 85 -48.42 -1.59 27.05
C ALA A 85 -49.92 -1.95 27.01
N ASN A 86 -50.62 -1.64 28.11
CA ASN A 86 -52.06 -1.90 28.30
C ASN A 86 -52.94 -0.64 28.22
N ASN A 87 -52.32 0.55 28.24
CA ASN A 87 -52.94 1.86 28.07
C ASN A 87 -51.90 2.88 27.58
N LEU A 88 -52.37 4.07 27.19
CA LEU A 88 -51.52 5.21 26.80
C LEU A 88 -50.49 5.62 27.86
N ASP A 89 -50.81 5.52 29.16
CA ASP A 89 -49.90 5.95 30.22
C ASP A 89 -48.74 4.98 30.45
N GLY A 90 -48.96 3.67 30.28
CA GLY A 90 -47.88 2.68 30.21
C GLY A 90 -46.96 2.90 29.00
N ILE A 91 -47.48 3.43 27.88
CA ILE A 91 -46.64 3.88 26.75
C ILE A 91 -45.81 5.10 27.16
N LYS A 92 -46.42 6.12 27.78
CA LYS A 92 -45.69 7.32 28.27
C LYS A 92 -44.57 6.94 29.24
N ASN A 93 -44.81 5.99 30.15
CA ASN A 93 -43.80 5.50 31.10
C ASN A 93 -42.62 4.83 30.37
N LEU A 94 -42.89 3.90 29.43
CA LEU A 94 -41.83 3.24 28.65
C LEU A 94 -41.07 4.23 27.74
N LEU A 95 -41.73 5.25 27.20
CA LEU A 95 -41.08 6.30 26.43
C LEU A 95 -40.24 7.25 27.30
N ALA A 96 -40.68 7.56 28.53
CA ALA A 96 -39.89 8.32 29.49
C ALA A 96 -38.66 7.52 29.98
N TRP A 97 -38.81 6.21 30.17
CA TRP A 97 -37.69 5.30 30.43
C TRP A 97 -36.69 5.30 29.27
N LEU A 98 -37.15 5.34 28.01
CA LEU A 98 -36.26 5.47 26.85
C LEU A 98 -35.54 6.83 26.81
N GLU A 99 -36.21 7.94 27.14
CA GLU A 99 -35.59 9.28 27.15
C GLU A 99 -34.48 9.40 28.21
N LEU A 100 -34.69 8.85 29.41
CA LEU A 100 -33.68 8.80 30.48
C LEU A 100 -32.39 8.05 30.08
N HIS A 101 -32.44 7.22 29.04
CA HIS A 101 -31.34 6.38 28.58
C HIS A 101 -30.83 6.74 27.17
N THR A 102 -31.22 7.91 26.62
CA THR A 102 -30.65 8.50 25.38
C THR A 102 -30.76 7.62 24.12
N TYR A 103 -31.89 6.93 23.92
CA TYR A 103 -32.10 6.03 22.78
C TYR A 103 -32.39 6.72 21.43
N ASP A 104 -32.11 6.03 20.33
CA ASP A 104 -32.25 6.51 18.94
C ASP A 104 -33.72 6.67 18.52
N THR A 105 -34.22 7.91 18.40
CA THR A 105 -35.59 8.23 17.93
C THR A 105 -35.82 7.95 16.44
N THR A 106 -34.77 7.79 15.64
CA THR A 106 -34.86 7.46 14.20
C THR A 106 -35.08 5.96 13.94
N ALA A 107 -34.88 5.14 14.98
CA ALA A 107 -35.04 3.70 14.98
C ALA A 107 -36.43 3.23 14.50
N ARG A 108 -36.57 1.94 14.20
CA ARG A 108 -37.88 1.35 13.88
C ARG A 108 -38.62 0.99 15.16
N TYR A 109 -39.71 1.69 15.44
CA TYR A 109 -40.56 1.46 16.62
C TYR A 109 -41.80 0.64 16.24
N MET A 110 -42.10 -0.40 17.02
CA MET A 110 -43.33 -1.16 16.94
C MET A 110 -44.02 -1.12 18.30
N ILE A 111 -45.16 -0.43 18.40
CA ILE A 111 -45.79 -0.10 19.67
C ILE A 111 -47.14 -0.80 19.74
N ILE A 112 -47.33 -1.64 20.75
CA ILE A 112 -48.47 -2.53 20.89
C ILE A 112 -49.23 -2.10 22.14
N CYS A 113 -50.42 -1.54 21.93
CA CYS A 113 -51.33 -1.14 22.99
C CYS A 113 -52.52 -2.10 23.01
N GLN A 114 -52.68 -2.83 24.12
CA GLN A 114 -53.70 -3.87 24.25
C GLN A 114 -54.64 -3.59 25.42
N SER A 115 -55.90 -3.26 25.11
CA SER A 115 -56.87 -2.79 26.12
C SER A 115 -58.17 -3.60 26.15
N ARG A 116 -58.77 -3.69 27.34
CA ARG A 116 -60.14 -4.19 27.57
C ARG A 116 -61.22 -3.11 27.36
N SER A 117 -60.82 -1.84 27.25
CA SER A 117 -61.66 -0.67 26.99
C SER A 117 -61.26 -0.01 25.67
N THR A 118 -62.23 0.38 24.86
CA THR A 118 -62.02 1.03 23.55
C THR A 118 -61.27 2.36 23.65
N GLY A 119 -61.35 3.08 24.78
CA GLY A 119 -60.74 4.40 24.93
C GLY A 119 -59.26 4.43 25.36
N ASN A 120 -58.73 3.34 25.93
CA ASN A 120 -57.42 3.42 26.61
C ASN A 120 -56.21 3.31 25.67
N CYS A 121 -56.42 2.99 24.39
CA CYS A 121 -55.40 2.75 23.36
C CYS A 121 -55.68 3.53 22.06
N ASP A 122 -56.37 4.66 22.16
CA ASP A 122 -56.71 5.55 21.04
C ASP A 122 -55.48 5.93 20.20
N GLU A 123 -55.52 5.55 18.91
CA GLU A 123 -54.47 5.83 17.93
C GLU A 123 -54.19 7.32 17.69
N THR A 124 -55.16 8.21 17.89
CA THR A 124 -54.94 9.67 17.69
C THR A 124 -54.03 10.21 18.78
N ASN A 125 -54.42 10.01 20.04
CA ASN A 125 -53.64 10.37 21.22
C ASN A 125 -52.29 9.62 21.29
N ALA A 126 -52.22 8.35 20.86
CA ALA A 126 -50.97 7.59 20.82
C ALA A 126 -49.94 8.20 19.87
N LEU A 127 -50.35 8.53 18.64
CA LEU A 127 -49.44 9.04 17.62
C LEU A 127 -49.06 10.52 17.88
N GLU A 128 -49.90 11.29 18.56
CA GLU A 128 -49.52 12.62 19.05
C GLU A 128 -48.43 12.56 20.13
N VAL A 129 -48.54 11.67 21.13
CA VAL A 129 -47.49 11.46 22.15
C VAL A 129 -46.15 11.05 21.54
N LEU A 130 -46.17 10.25 20.47
CA LEU A 130 -44.97 9.81 19.75
C LEU A 130 -44.35 10.94 18.92
N TRP A 131 -45.18 11.80 18.33
CA TRP A 131 -44.73 12.97 17.60
C TRP A 131 -44.08 14.03 18.49
N GLN A 132 -44.66 14.32 19.66
CA GLN A 132 -44.06 15.20 20.67
C GLN A 132 -42.66 14.74 21.09
N ARG A 133 -42.38 13.43 20.98
CA ARG A 133 -41.10 12.77 21.28
C ARG A 133 -40.24 12.48 20.03
N ARG A 134 -40.61 13.04 18.87
CA ARG A 134 -39.91 12.94 17.57
C ARG A 134 -39.80 11.52 16.96
N ILE A 135 -40.63 10.56 17.41
CA ILE A 135 -40.57 9.14 17.00
C ILE A 135 -41.38 8.90 15.70
N VAL A 136 -40.81 9.28 14.55
CA VAL A 136 -41.51 9.28 13.24
C VAL A 136 -41.60 7.94 12.52
N ASN A 137 -40.80 6.94 12.92
CA ASN A 137 -40.58 5.70 12.17
C ASN A 137 -41.27 4.52 12.88
N VAL A 138 -42.59 4.65 13.05
CA VAL A 138 -43.40 3.83 13.96
C VAL A 138 -44.55 3.10 13.26
N ILE A 139 -44.84 1.89 13.73
CA ILE A 139 -46.14 1.22 13.55
C ILE A 139 -46.77 1.06 14.95
N PHE A 140 -47.90 1.72 15.16
CA PHE A 140 -48.75 1.55 16.34
C PHE A 140 -49.78 0.45 16.07
N ILE A 141 -50.01 -0.44 17.03
CA ILE A 141 -50.94 -1.56 16.92
C ILE A 141 -51.92 -1.41 18.08
N ASN A 142 -53.15 -1.01 17.75
CA ASN A 142 -54.27 -0.96 18.69
C ASN A 142 -54.96 -2.34 18.67
N ASP A 143 -54.95 -3.05 19.80
CA ASP A 143 -55.65 -4.33 19.97
C ASP A 143 -56.75 -4.21 21.04
N VAL A 144 -57.97 -4.01 20.57
CA VAL A 144 -59.18 -3.95 21.41
C VAL A 144 -59.76 -5.36 21.52
N PHE A 145 -59.92 -5.83 22.77
CA PHE A 145 -60.44 -7.15 23.07
C PHE A 145 -61.77 -7.44 22.33
N ASN A 146 -61.86 -8.60 21.66
CA ASN A 146 -62.94 -9.03 20.75
C ASN A 146 -63.16 -8.23 19.45
N ASN A 147 -62.71 -6.97 19.32
CA ASN A 147 -62.83 -6.21 18.06
C ASN A 147 -61.67 -6.44 17.09
N GLY A 148 -60.52 -6.90 17.59
CA GLY A 148 -59.36 -7.31 16.79
C GLY A 148 -58.35 -6.20 16.51
N SER A 149 -57.09 -6.59 16.34
CA SER A 149 -55.98 -5.67 16.18
C SER A 149 -56.00 -4.93 14.84
N SER A 150 -55.82 -3.61 14.84
CA SER A 150 -55.50 -2.81 13.65
C SER A 150 -54.17 -2.08 13.81
N GLY A 151 -53.36 -2.10 12.74
CA GLY A 151 -52.09 -1.38 12.67
C GLY A 151 -52.27 0.00 12.03
N TYR A 152 -51.63 1.00 12.61
CA TYR A 152 -51.66 2.40 12.22
C TYR A 152 -50.23 2.96 12.12
N TYR A 153 -50.08 3.96 11.27
CA TYR A 153 -48.91 4.84 11.22
C TYR A 153 -49.42 6.26 10.97
N TYR A 154 -48.54 7.25 11.06
CA TYR A 154 -48.83 8.60 10.58
C TYR A 154 -47.76 9.02 9.57
N GLN A 155 -48.08 10.05 8.80
CA GLN A 155 -47.14 10.77 7.96
C GLN A 155 -47.09 12.23 8.41
N TYR A 156 -46.10 12.94 7.91
CA TYR A 156 -46.12 14.40 7.94
C TYR A 156 -47.29 14.88 7.07
N GLY A 157 -48.09 15.83 7.55
CA GLY A 157 -49.31 16.28 6.89
C GLY A 157 -49.36 17.79 6.69
N ASP A 158 -50.40 18.24 6.00
CA ASP A 158 -50.64 19.65 5.69
C ASP A 158 -50.60 20.53 6.94
N LYS A 159 -50.05 21.75 6.80
CA LYS A 159 -49.93 22.75 7.89
C LYS A 159 -49.03 22.30 9.06
N CYS A 160 -48.03 21.47 8.78
CA CYS A 160 -46.94 21.12 9.71
C CYS A 160 -47.42 20.39 10.98
N LYS A 161 -48.47 19.60 10.82
CA LYS A 161 -49.02 18.70 11.83
C LYS A 161 -48.95 17.27 11.31
N ASN A 162 -49.18 16.30 12.19
CA ASN A 162 -49.33 14.92 11.77
C ASN A 162 -50.54 14.78 10.84
N SER A 163 -50.46 13.84 9.90
CA SER A 163 -51.67 13.26 9.32
C SER A 163 -52.53 12.65 10.45
N PRO A 164 -53.86 12.54 10.27
CA PRO A 164 -54.63 11.61 11.10
C PRO A 164 -54.05 10.18 10.99
N PRO A 165 -54.32 9.29 11.97
CA PRO A 165 -53.82 7.91 11.95
C PRO A 165 -54.24 7.16 10.66
N ILE A 166 -53.25 6.73 9.89
CA ILE A 166 -53.46 5.99 8.63
C ILE A 166 -53.40 4.50 8.94
N LYS A 167 -54.51 3.77 8.72
CA LYS A 167 -54.52 2.30 8.87
C LYS A 167 -53.61 1.67 7.81
N VAL A 168 -52.77 0.73 8.24
CA VAL A 168 -51.80 0.01 7.39
C VAL A 168 -52.53 -0.76 6.27
N SER A 169 -52.12 -0.53 5.02
CA SER A 169 -52.73 -1.20 3.87
C SER A 169 -52.50 -2.72 3.90
N ASN A 170 -53.51 -3.49 3.49
CA ASN A 170 -53.53 -4.96 3.50
C ASN A 170 -53.12 -5.58 4.87
N TRP A 171 -53.47 -4.88 5.98
CA TRP A 171 -53.22 -5.35 7.34
C TRP A 171 -53.86 -6.72 7.59
N ASP A 172 -55.16 -6.83 7.30
CA ASP A 172 -55.96 -8.03 7.55
C ASP A 172 -55.48 -9.22 6.69
N SER A 173 -54.82 -8.96 5.55
CA SER A 173 -54.13 -9.97 4.73
C SER A 173 -52.84 -10.50 5.40
N CYS A 174 -52.05 -9.65 6.06
CA CYS A 174 -50.85 -10.05 6.79
C CYS A 174 -51.18 -10.79 8.11
N VAL A 175 -52.27 -10.41 8.77
CA VAL A 175 -52.80 -11.08 9.97
C VAL A 175 -53.47 -12.42 9.60
N GLY A 176 -54.40 -12.42 8.64
CA GLY A 176 -55.28 -13.55 8.33
C GLY A 176 -54.70 -14.61 7.40
N THR A 177 -53.67 -14.31 6.60
CA THR A 177 -53.05 -15.29 5.68
C THR A 177 -51.66 -15.74 6.13
N ASN A 178 -51.21 -16.89 5.61
CA ASN A 178 -49.84 -17.37 5.77
C ASN A 178 -48.89 -16.85 4.68
N GLU A 179 -49.36 -15.99 3.77
CA GLU A 179 -48.54 -15.43 2.68
C GLU A 179 -47.70 -14.26 3.17
N SER A 180 -46.45 -14.56 3.52
CA SER A 180 -45.45 -13.63 4.05
C SER A 180 -45.21 -12.36 3.21
N ARG A 181 -45.48 -12.42 1.90
CA ARG A 181 -45.33 -11.31 0.96
C ARG A 181 -46.10 -10.06 1.39
N TYR A 182 -47.28 -10.24 2.00
CA TYR A 182 -48.13 -9.12 2.45
C TYR A 182 -47.64 -8.42 3.72
N CYS A 183 -46.63 -8.94 4.41
CA CYS A 183 -46.07 -8.36 5.64
C CYS A 183 -44.77 -7.56 5.42
N ALA A 184 -44.19 -7.59 4.21
CA ALA A 184 -43.01 -6.80 3.86
C ALA A 184 -43.39 -5.34 3.51
N GLY A 185 -42.43 -4.41 3.66
CA GLY A 185 -42.58 -3.02 3.23
C GLY A 185 -43.59 -2.18 4.02
N LYS A 186 -43.88 -2.52 5.29
CA LYS A 186 -44.85 -1.81 6.14
C LYS A 186 -44.27 -0.61 6.87
N PHE A 187 -42.97 -0.62 7.18
CA PHE A 187 -42.27 0.57 7.63
C PHE A 187 -41.94 1.43 6.42
N LEU A 188 -42.80 2.41 6.13
CA LEU A 188 -42.55 3.44 5.13
C LEU A 188 -41.35 4.31 5.53
N ILE A 189 -40.73 4.97 4.56
CA ILE A 189 -39.74 6.00 4.86
C ILE A 189 -40.51 7.25 5.33
N PRO A 190 -40.20 7.82 6.52
CA PRO A 190 -40.88 9.02 7.03
C PRO A 190 -40.52 10.27 6.21
N LEU A 191 -41.21 11.39 6.47
CA LEU A 191 -40.98 12.75 5.93
C LEU A 191 -40.62 12.82 4.41
N GLN A 192 -41.24 11.98 3.57
CA GLN A 192 -41.01 11.98 2.11
C GLN A 192 -41.56 13.21 1.37
N ASN A 193 -42.42 13.98 2.03
CA ASN A 193 -43.01 15.24 1.56
C ASN A 193 -43.27 16.09 2.81
N MET A 194 -42.83 17.34 2.79
CA MET A 194 -42.95 18.29 3.89
C MET A 194 -44.10 19.29 3.70
N TYR A 195 -44.86 19.20 2.61
CA TYR A 195 -46.06 20.01 2.35
C TYR A 195 -45.85 21.52 2.61
N GLU A 196 -44.79 22.07 2.00
CA GLU A 196 -44.37 23.48 2.08
C GLU A 196 -44.00 23.97 3.49
N CYS A 197 -43.82 23.09 4.46
CA CYS A 197 -43.47 23.50 5.82
C CYS A 197 -42.06 24.06 5.96
N PRO A 198 -41.85 25.07 6.84
CA PRO A 198 -40.57 25.72 7.03
C PRO A 198 -39.58 24.78 7.71
N ILE A 199 -38.44 24.56 7.06
CA ILE A 199 -37.24 23.98 7.64
C ILE A 199 -36.30 25.13 7.99
N ILE A 200 -35.95 25.25 9.28
CA ILE A 200 -35.01 26.24 9.78
C ILE A 200 -33.60 25.67 9.66
N VAL A 201 -32.73 26.35 8.91
CA VAL A 201 -31.33 25.96 8.71
C VAL A 201 -30.43 27.05 9.25
N SER A 202 -29.59 26.70 10.23
CA SER A 202 -28.52 27.59 10.67
C SER A 202 -27.35 27.47 9.70
N THR A 203 -26.89 28.62 9.20
CA THR A 203 -25.71 28.75 8.36
C THR A 203 -25.22 30.19 8.41
N PHE A 204 -24.12 30.53 7.73
CA PHE A 204 -23.57 31.89 7.74
C PHE A 204 -22.85 32.19 6.42
N TRP A 205 -22.51 33.45 6.18
CA TRP A 205 -21.79 33.88 4.99
C TRP A 205 -20.38 33.23 4.87
N GLN A 206 -20.24 32.24 3.98
CA GLN A 206 -19.00 31.48 3.76
C GLN A 206 -18.74 31.16 2.27
N PRO A 207 -18.30 32.13 1.44
CA PRO A 207 -17.90 31.87 0.04
C PRO A 207 -16.76 30.82 -0.09
N PRO A 208 -16.82 29.84 -1.02
CA PRO A 208 -17.83 29.59 -2.07
C PRO A 208 -19.11 28.90 -1.61
N PHE A 209 -19.13 28.36 -0.40
CA PHE A 209 -20.13 27.40 0.06
C PHE A 209 -21.49 28.06 0.22
N MET A 210 -21.54 29.17 0.96
CA MET A 210 -22.77 29.86 1.28
C MET A 210 -22.65 31.37 1.04
N TYR A 211 -23.57 31.91 0.25
CA TYR A 211 -23.84 33.33 0.07
C TYR A 211 -25.31 33.56 0.42
N ILE A 212 -25.59 34.53 1.29
CA ILE A 212 -26.94 34.82 1.79
C ILE A 212 -27.35 36.19 1.27
N ASN A 213 -28.29 36.23 0.33
CA ASN A 213 -28.84 37.48 -0.23
C ASN A 213 -30.34 37.52 0.09
N ASP A 214 -30.78 38.47 0.91
CA ASP A 214 -32.19 38.65 1.31
C ASP A 214 -32.90 37.35 1.79
N GLY A 215 -32.14 36.50 2.52
CA GLY A 215 -32.61 35.21 3.03
C GLY A 215 -32.53 34.04 2.03
N VAL A 216 -32.16 34.29 0.77
CA VAL A 216 -31.97 33.26 -0.25
C VAL A 216 -30.52 32.76 -0.23
N PRO A 217 -30.27 31.44 -0.04
CA PRO A 217 -28.94 30.87 -0.18
C PRO A 217 -28.54 30.68 -1.64
N SER A 218 -27.27 30.90 -1.92
CA SER A 218 -26.57 30.52 -3.16
C SER A 218 -25.13 30.10 -2.82
N GLY A 219 -24.37 29.58 -3.78
CA GLY A 219 -23.07 28.95 -3.51
C GLY A 219 -23.10 27.43 -3.60
N ALA A 220 -21.96 26.81 -3.35
CA ALA A 220 -21.78 25.36 -3.52
C ALA A 220 -22.66 24.53 -2.57
N ASP A 221 -22.76 24.96 -1.30
CA ASP A 221 -23.69 24.40 -0.32
C ASP A 221 -25.08 25.02 -0.48
N GLY A 222 -25.18 26.31 -0.83
CA GLY A 222 -26.45 27.02 -0.94
C GLY A 222 -27.38 26.50 -2.05
N ASP A 223 -26.87 26.21 -3.24
CA ASP A 223 -27.68 25.59 -4.31
C ASP A 223 -27.97 24.11 -4.04
N LEU A 224 -27.03 23.39 -3.40
CA LEU A 224 -27.27 22.02 -2.96
C LEU A 224 -28.37 21.96 -1.88
N LEU A 225 -28.38 22.92 -0.95
CA LEU A 225 -29.44 23.09 0.05
C LEU A 225 -30.79 23.33 -0.60
N ARG A 226 -30.88 24.23 -1.59
CA ARG A 226 -32.11 24.47 -2.36
C ARG A 226 -32.63 23.19 -3.01
N ILE A 227 -31.76 22.44 -3.70
CA ILE A 227 -32.13 21.16 -4.31
C ILE A 227 -32.61 20.13 -3.26
N ILE A 228 -32.06 20.13 -2.05
CA ILE A 228 -32.52 19.26 -0.96
C ILE A 228 -33.90 19.69 -0.44
N ILE A 229 -34.15 20.99 -0.29
CA ILE A 229 -35.45 21.55 0.14
C ILE A 229 -36.53 21.29 -0.92
N ASP A 230 -36.23 21.54 -2.20
CA ASP A 230 -37.11 21.25 -3.33
C ASP A 230 -37.44 19.74 -3.38
N ALA A 231 -36.45 18.87 -3.17
CA ALA A 231 -36.63 17.40 -3.13
C ALA A 231 -37.35 16.89 -1.87
N LEU A 232 -37.49 17.71 -0.82
CA LEU A 232 -38.33 17.46 0.36
C LEU A 232 -39.73 18.09 0.22
N ASN A 233 -39.96 18.95 -0.78
CA ASN A 233 -41.15 19.78 -0.92
C ASN A 233 -41.44 20.60 0.36
N ALA A 234 -40.42 21.32 0.84
CA ALA A 234 -40.43 22.16 2.03
C ALA A 234 -40.27 23.65 1.66
N THR A 235 -40.53 24.56 2.60
CA THR A 235 -40.01 25.94 2.52
C THR A 235 -38.74 26.07 3.35
N LEU A 236 -37.85 26.99 2.97
CA LEU A 236 -36.58 27.23 3.65
C LEU A 236 -36.62 28.52 4.45
N VAL A 237 -36.21 28.45 5.71
CA VAL A 237 -35.91 29.60 6.56
C VAL A 237 -34.44 29.52 6.94
N LEU A 238 -33.64 30.51 6.52
CA LEU A 238 -32.27 30.65 7.00
C LEU A 238 -32.24 31.43 8.32
N MET A 239 -31.33 31.05 9.20
CA MET A 239 -30.89 31.86 10.33
C MET A 239 -29.36 31.92 10.39
N GLU A 240 -28.83 33.04 10.87
CA GLU A 240 -27.42 33.16 11.25
C GLU A 240 -27.24 32.81 12.75
N PRO A 241 -26.01 32.45 13.19
CA PRO A 241 -25.72 32.04 14.57
C PRO A 241 -26.27 32.98 15.65
N SER A 242 -27.09 32.44 16.56
CA SER A 242 -27.73 33.23 17.62
C SER A 242 -26.79 33.64 18.77
N ARG A 243 -25.72 32.88 18.99
CA ARG A 243 -24.66 33.15 19.99
C ARG A 243 -23.30 32.75 19.44
N GLY A 244 -22.40 33.71 19.29
CA GLY A 244 -21.09 33.50 18.66
C GLY A 244 -21.15 33.54 17.13
N SER A 245 -20.05 33.17 16.47
CA SER A 245 -19.88 33.29 15.01
C SER A 245 -19.56 31.94 14.35
N GLY A 246 -19.89 31.83 13.06
CA GLY A 246 -19.41 30.75 12.19
C GLY A 246 -19.85 29.33 12.55
N TRP A 247 -18.95 28.36 12.31
CA TRP A 247 -19.23 26.93 12.42
C TRP A 247 -19.74 26.51 13.80
N GLY A 248 -19.09 26.99 14.86
CA GLY A 248 -19.39 26.61 16.23
C GLY A 248 -18.48 25.54 16.83
N ASN A 249 -18.28 25.66 18.14
CA ASN A 249 -17.38 24.90 18.99
C ASN A 249 -17.95 24.90 20.42
N LEU A 250 -17.34 24.12 21.30
CA LEU A 250 -17.47 24.32 22.75
C LEU A 250 -16.64 25.55 23.15
N ASP A 251 -17.19 26.38 24.04
CA ASP A 251 -16.43 27.37 24.80
C ASP A 251 -15.82 26.76 26.08
N ASP A 252 -14.91 27.49 26.73
CA ASP A 252 -14.23 27.05 27.96
C ASP A 252 -15.18 26.76 29.13
N ASN A 253 -16.44 27.22 29.04
CA ASN A 253 -17.50 26.97 30.03
C ASN A 253 -18.32 25.71 29.69
N GLY A 254 -17.93 24.95 28.66
CA GLY A 254 -18.66 23.76 28.20
C GLY A 254 -19.96 24.06 27.46
N SER A 255 -20.18 25.31 27.01
CA SER A 255 -21.36 25.68 26.21
C SER A 255 -21.05 25.61 24.71
N TRP A 256 -21.97 25.05 23.91
CA TRP A 256 -21.89 25.18 22.46
C TRP A 256 -22.23 26.61 22.01
N VAL A 257 -21.50 27.11 21.01
CA VAL A 257 -21.70 28.39 20.32
C VAL A 257 -21.65 28.21 18.80
N GLY A 258 -21.93 29.26 18.02
CA GLY A 258 -21.96 29.24 16.56
C GLY A 258 -23.15 28.45 15.99
N SER A 259 -23.09 28.11 14.70
CA SER A 259 -24.18 27.41 13.99
C SER A 259 -24.50 26.03 14.57
N LEU A 260 -23.48 25.31 15.05
CA LEU A 260 -23.67 24.07 15.82
C LEU A 260 -24.31 24.31 17.20
N GLY A 261 -24.13 25.50 17.80
CA GLY A 261 -24.85 25.92 18.99
C GLY A 261 -26.36 26.02 18.76
N ASP A 262 -26.80 26.67 17.67
CA ASP A 262 -28.24 26.75 17.32
C ASP A 262 -28.86 25.34 17.19
N LEU A 263 -28.12 24.43 16.56
CA LEU A 263 -28.53 23.03 16.38
C LEU A 263 -28.56 22.25 17.70
N TYR A 264 -27.64 22.53 18.62
CA TYR A 264 -27.60 21.94 19.95
C TYR A 264 -28.82 22.35 20.80
N TYR A 265 -29.17 23.64 20.80
CA TYR A 265 -30.30 24.20 21.55
C TYR A 265 -31.66 24.15 20.84
N ASP A 266 -31.82 23.34 19.78
CA ASP A 266 -33.06 23.17 18.99
C ASP A 266 -33.59 24.44 18.30
N LEU A 267 -32.75 25.45 18.08
CA LEU A 267 -33.11 26.68 17.34
C LEU A 267 -33.16 26.44 15.82
N ALA A 268 -32.36 25.50 15.31
CA ALA A 268 -32.36 25.06 13.91
C ALA A 268 -32.61 23.55 13.78
N ASN A 269 -33.16 23.11 12.63
CA ASN A 269 -33.43 21.70 12.35
C ASN A 269 -32.19 20.92 11.87
N PHE A 270 -31.33 21.58 11.10
CA PHE A 270 -29.98 21.13 10.77
C PHE A 270 -29.06 22.33 10.48
N SER A 271 -27.76 22.09 10.46
CA SER A 271 -26.73 23.09 10.11
C SER A 271 -25.95 22.63 8.88
N MET A 272 -25.81 23.52 7.90
CA MET A 272 -25.09 23.26 6.64
C MET A 272 -24.03 24.33 6.44
N VAL A 273 -22.81 24.01 6.91
CA VAL A 273 -21.72 24.98 7.10
C VAL A 273 -20.33 24.46 6.70
N SER A 274 -20.21 23.28 6.09
CA SER A 274 -18.89 22.74 5.67
C SER A 274 -17.79 22.75 6.76
N ALA A 275 -18.16 22.44 8.01
CA ALA A 275 -17.23 22.43 9.16
C ALA A 275 -16.30 21.19 9.17
N SER A 276 -15.14 21.32 9.80
CA SER A 276 -14.22 20.21 10.10
C SER A 276 -14.85 19.21 11.08
N ILE A 277 -14.55 17.91 10.95
CA ILE A 277 -15.06 16.87 11.86
C ILE A 277 -14.05 16.62 12.97
N THR A 278 -14.34 17.13 14.17
CA THR A 278 -13.55 16.88 15.38
C THR A 278 -14.30 15.96 16.36
N GLN A 279 -13.60 15.39 17.34
CA GLN A 279 -14.18 14.40 18.25
C GLN A 279 -15.39 14.97 19.01
N ALA A 280 -15.25 16.19 19.56
CA ALA A 280 -16.33 16.86 20.28
C ALA A 280 -17.57 17.10 19.40
N ARG A 281 -17.38 17.41 18.11
CA ARG A 281 -18.48 17.56 17.14
C ARG A 281 -19.12 16.22 16.79
N TYR A 282 -18.34 15.14 16.66
CA TYR A 282 -18.86 13.79 16.37
C TYR A 282 -19.67 13.23 17.54
N ASP A 283 -19.27 13.51 18.78
CA ASP A 283 -19.99 13.06 19.96
C ASP A 283 -21.30 13.84 20.22
N ALA A 284 -21.36 15.12 19.85
CA ALA A 284 -22.55 15.95 20.04
C ALA A 284 -23.61 15.83 18.92
N PHE A 285 -23.21 15.60 17.67
CA PHE A 285 -24.08 15.70 16.49
C PHE A 285 -24.17 14.40 15.67
N GLU A 286 -25.20 14.26 14.83
CA GLU A 286 -25.27 13.22 13.79
C GLU A 286 -24.91 13.84 12.43
N LEU A 287 -24.11 13.14 11.63
CA LEU A 287 -23.65 13.60 10.32
C LEU A 287 -24.44 12.96 9.18
N SER A 288 -24.68 13.73 8.12
CA SER A 288 -25.14 13.18 6.85
C SER A 288 -24.06 12.30 6.20
N SER A 289 -24.46 11.54 5.18
CA SER A 289 -23.51 11.01 4.20
C SER A 289 -22.71 12.17 3.61
N PHE A 290 -21.39 12.02 3.52
CA PHE A 290 -20.52 13.05 2.96
C PHE A 290 -20.80 13.25 1.46
N TYR A 291 -20.84 14.50 1.02
CA TYR A 291 -21.16 14.86 -0.37
C TYR A 291 -20.01 15.53 -1.10
N PHE A 292 -19.00 16.02 -0.38
CA PHE A 292 -17.79 16.62 -0.92
C PHE A 292 -16.60 16.42 0.04
N THR A 293 -15.37 16.67 -0.43
CA THR A 293 -14.13 16.65 0.36
C THR A 293 -13.36 17.95 0.14
N THR A 294 -12.82 18.54 1.19
CA THR A 294 -12.20 19.86 1.13
C THR A 294 -10.82 19.90 1.76
N ASN A 295 -9.88 20.51 1.05
CA ASN A 295 -8.49 20.62 1.47
C ASN A 295 -8.31 21.90 2.28
N ILE A 296 -7.94 21.74 3.54
CA ILE A 296 -7.52 22.83 4.42
C ILE A 296 -6.00 22.94 4.28
N VAL A 297 -5.54 24.14 3.94
CA VAL A 297 -4.15 24.41 3.55
C VAL A 297 -3.58 25.55 4.37
N TRP A 298 -2.29 25.48 4.64
CA TRP A 298 -1.54 26.62 5.16
C TRP A 298 -1.32 27.64 4.04
N ILE A 299 -1.58 28.92 4.32
CA ILE A 299 -1.22 30.04 3.44
C ILE A 299 -0.34 31.05 4.16
N THR A 300 0.48 31.76 3.40
CA THR A 300 1.26 32.91 3.91
C THR A 300 1.36 34.01 2.86
N HIS A 301 2.14 35.06 3.12
CA HIS A 301 2.42 36.13 2.16
C HIS A 301 2.94 35.58 0.83
N PRO A 302 2.69 36.24 -0.32
CA PRO A 302 3.22 35.76 -1.58
C PRO A 302 4.74 35.59 -1.50
N PRO A 303 5.29 34.51 -2.08
CA PRO A 303 6.73 34.27 -2.05
C PRO A 303 7.47 35.34 -2.84
N ILE A 304 8.70 35.62 -2.45
CA ILE A 304 9.55 36.54 -3.20
C ILE A 304 9.91 35.90 -4.57
N PRO A 305 9.76 36.62 -5.70
CA PRO A 305 10.20 36.13 -7.00
C PRO A 305 11.74 36.04 -7.04
N GLU A 306 12.29 34.96 -7.60
CA GLU A 306 13.73 34.79 -7.70
C GLU A 306 14.37 35.97 -8.48
N PRO A 307 15.54 36.50 -8.04
CA PRO A 307 16.24 37.55 -8.75
C PRO A 307 16.47 37.18 -10.22
N SER A 308 16.23 38.13 -11.13
CA SER A 308 16.14 37.86 -12.58
C SER A 308 17.40 37.21 -13.19
N SER A 309 18.56 37.41 -12.56
CA SER A 309 19.83 36.75 -12.90
C SER A 309 19.78 35.22 -12.78
N PHE A 310 19.06 34.65 -11.81
CA PHE A 310 19.00 33.19 -11.62
C PHE A 310 18.13 32.47 -12.67
N LYS A 311 17.18 33.16 -13.31
CA LYS A 311 16.33 32.61 -14.39
C LYS A 311 17.14 32.05 -15.56
N LEU A 312 18.34 32.57 -15.80
CA LEU A 312 19.28 32.10 -16.83
C LEU A 312 19.88 30.72 -16.51
N LEU A 313 20.06 30.40 -15.22
CA LEU A 313 20.62 29.11 -14.78
C LEU A 313 19.54 28.04 -14.56
N ARG A 314 18.28 28.45 -14.39
CA ARG A 314 17.13 27.59 -14.09
C ARG A 314 16.76 26.50 -15.12
N PRO A 315 17.11 26.57 -16.42
CA PRO A 315 16.95 25.44 -17.35
C PRO A 315 17.66 24.15 -16.92
N PHE A 316 18.65 24.25 -16.03
CA PHE A 316 19.28 23.11 -15.38
C PHE A 316 19.00 23.13 -13.86
N LYS A 317 18.67 21.94 -13.30
CA LYS A 317 18.64 21.68 -11.85
C LYS A 317 19.99 22.04 -11.20
N PRO A 318 20.07 22.33 -9.88
CA PRO A 318 21.36 22.57 -9.22
C PRO A 318 22.37 21.45 -9.49
N ASP A 319 21.95 20.19 -9.43
CA ASP A 319 22.79 19.01 -9.72
C ASP A 319 23.28 18.99 -11.17
N ALA A 320 22.44 19.45 -12.12
CA ALA A 320 22.80 19.58 -13.52
C ALA A 320 23.67 20.83 -13.80
N ARG A 321 23.55 21.91 -13.01
CA ARG A 321 24.50 23.04 -13.01
C ARG A 321 25.83 22.67 -12.39
N ILE A 322 25.84 21.78 -11.39
CA ILE A 322 27.04 21.21 -10.81
C ILE A 322 27.63 20.19 -11.78
N ALA A 323 26.82 19.40 -12.50
CA ALA A 323 27.30 18.47 -13.52
C ALA A 323 27.80 19.17 -14.79
N LEU A 324 27.20 20.30 -15.21
CA LEU A 324 27.73 21.18 -16.27
C LEU A 324 28.90 22.02 -15.76
N GLY A 325 28.83 22.44 -14.50
CA GLY A 325 29.94 23.04 -13.77
C GLY A 325 31.12 22.09 -13.71
N LEU A 326 30.89 20.78 -13.53
CA LEU A 326 31.84 19.68 -13.55
C LEU A 326 32.05 19.06 -14.94
N SER A 327 31.31 19.46 -15.99
CA SER A 327 31.54 19.04 -17.37
C SER A 327 32.20 20.13 -18.21
N PHE A 328 32.13 21.38 -17.76
CA PHE A 328 33.00 22.48 -18.14
C PHE A 328 34.15 22.66 -17.13
N VAL A 329 34.00 22.20 -15.89
CA VAL A 329 35.13 21.70 -15.07
C VAL A 329 35.47 20.24 -15.41
N PHE A 330 34.87 19.63 -16.44
CA PHE A 330 35.45 18.58 -17.31
C PHE A 330 35.58 19.12 -18.75
N VAL A 331 35.59 20.45 -18.89
CA VAL A 331 36.59 21.26 -19.61
C VAL A 331 37.70 21.71 -18.61
N VAL A 332 37.73 21.02 -17.43
CA VAL A 332 38.76 21.02 -16.36
C VAL A 332 38.96 19.59 -15.70
N ILE A 333 38.78 18.37 -16.29
CA ILE A 333 39.40 17.06 -15.81
C ILE A 333 40.18 16.17 -16.88
N LEU A 334 40.35 16.60 -18.16
CA LEU A 334 41.28 16.12 -19.23
C LEU A 334 42.40 17.03 -19.92
N ALA A 335 42.66 18.36 -19.80
CA ALA A 335 43.63 19.15 -20.70
C ALA A 335 44.54 20.32 -20.21
N LEU A 336 44.34 21.04 -19.10
CA LEU A 336 45.54 21.53 -18.38
C LEU A 336 46.42 20.34 -17.92
N ILE A 337 46.02 19.07 -18.14
CA ILE A 337 46.70 17.78 -17.84
C ILE A 337 47.43 17.43 -19.13
N PHE A 338 46.79 17.69 -20.28
CA PHE A 338 47.52 18.05 -21.48
C PHE A 338 48.16 19.49 -21.38
N LYS A 339 48.81 19.91 -20.26
CA LYS A 339 49.69 21.12 -20.06
C LYS A 339 51.02 20.67 -19.35
N THR A 340 51.45 21.12 -18.14
CA THR A 340 52.46 20.39 -17.23
C THR A 340 52.07 19.11 -16.22
N ASN A 341 53.34 18.56 -16.48
CA ASN A 341 53.90 17.85 -17.66
C ASN A 341 54.27 16.42 -17.19
N PHE A 342 54.00 15.22 -17.68
CA PHE A 342 53.05 14.33 -18.37
C PHE A 342 52.59 14.18 -19.88
N CYS A 343 52.92 14.96 -20.94
CA CYS A 343 52.90 14.40 -22.33
C CYS A 343 54.19 13.85 -22.93
N THR A 344 55.19 14.71 -23.03
CA THR A 344 56.55 14.43 -23.52
C THR A 344 57.38 13.45 -22.66
N SER A 345 56.73 12.41 -22.13
CA SER A 345 57.17 11.06 -21.77
C SER A 345 56.08 9.97 -21.81
N VAL A 346 55.01 10.01 -22.62
CA VAL A 346 54.28 8.79 -23.08
C VAL A 346 54.54 8.47 -24.57
N PHE A 347 55.72 8.84 -25.09
CA PHE A 347 56.05 8.90 -26.52
C PHE A 347 57.61 8.74 -27.03
N GLU A 348 58.42 7.62 -27.09
CA GLU A 348 59.73 7.44 -27.82
C GLU A 348 60.06 6.33 -28.93
N SER A 349 59.10 5.69 -29.63
CA SER A 349 59.00 5.42 -31.13
C SER A 349 57.78 6.04 -32.01
N ILE A 350 56.45 5.84 -31.76
CA ILE A 350 55.24 6.54 -32.33
C ILE A 350 55.14 8.16 -32.23
N ASN A 351 55.89 9.01 -32.96
CA ASN A 351 55.93 10.52 -32.77
C ASN A 351 54.80 11.46 -33.29
N SER A 352 54.05 12.19 -32.41
CA SER A 352 53.50 13.59 -32.58
C SER A 352 52.17 13.99 -31.90
N CYS A 353 51.76 15.25 -32.16
CA CYS A 353 50.53 15.99 -31.85
C CYS A 353 50.41 16.77 -30.52
N ARG A 354 51.14 17.88 -30.52
CA ARG A 354 50.58 19.22 -30.27
C ARG A 354 49.55 19.64 -31.38
N LEU A 355 49.04 20.88 -31.38
CA LEU A 355 47.83 21.36 -32.11
C LEU A 355 47.84 22.92 -32.19
N PRO A 356 46.73 23.73 -32.07
CA PRO A 356 46.82 25.22 -32.04
C PRO A 356 46.28 25.95 -30.77
N ASP A 357 47.14 26.78 -30.19
CA ASP A 357 47.23 27.46 -28.86
C ASP A 357 46.04 27.92 -27.97
N SER A 358 44.82 27.36 -28.09
CA SER A 358 43.61 27.98 -27.51
C SER A 358 42.54 27.04 -26.94
N VAL A 359 42.89 25.86 -26.40
CA VAL A 359 41.93 24.80 -26.00
C VAL A 359 40.71 25.24 -25.22
N ILE A 360 40.86 25.79 -24.01
CA ILE A 360 39.70 26.05 -23.13
C ILE A 360 38.81 27.09 -23.81
N PHE A 361 39.42 28.05 -24.49
CA PHE A 361 38.76 29.05 -25.32
C PHE A 361 38.09 28.46 -26.58
N LEU A 362 38.62 27.38 -27.17
CA LEU A 362 38.05 26.73 -28.35
C LEU A 362 36.95 25.71 -27.99
N ALA A 363 37.09 24.96 -26.89
CA ALA A 363 36.05 24.14 -26.31
C ALA A 363 34.89 25.00 -25.78
N TRP A 364 35.19 26.19 -25.24
CA TRP A 364 34.21 27.24 -24.94
C TRP A 364 33.53 27.76 -26.21
N LYS A 365 34.29 28.06 -27.28
CA LYS A 365 33.72 28.44 -28.58
C LYS A 365 32.81 27.35 -29.16
N MET A 366 33.19 26.08 -29.07
CA MET A 366 32.36 24.93 -29.46
C MET A 366 31.08 24.84 -28.61
N CYS A 367 31.19 25.02 -27.30
CA CYS A 367 30.05 25.05 -26.37
C CYS A 367 29.09 26.22 -26.66
N MET A 368 29.63 27.39 -26.99
CA MET A 368 28.88 28.57 -27.45
C MET A 368 28.45 28.48 -28.91
N GLY A 369 28.83 27.42 -29.64
CA GLY A 369 28.46 27.19 -31.04
C GLY A 369 29.06 28.15 -32.06
N GLN A 370 30.19 28.81 -31.75
CA GLN A 370 30.93 29.61 -32.72
C GLN A 370 31.65 28.73 -33.74
N ALA A 371 31.78 29.22 -34.97
CA ALA A 371 32.46 28.51 -36.05
C ALA A 371 33.94 28.23 -35.72
N ILE A 372 34.38 26.99 -35.93
CA ILE A 372 35.75 26.53 -35.67
C ILE A 372 36.51 26.53 -36.99
N THR A 373 37.49 27.44 -37.12
CA THR A 373 38.33 27.55 -38.32
C THR A 373 39.42 26.48 -38.44
N ILE A 374 39.69 25.72 -37.36
CA ILE A 374 40.75 24.70 -37.33
C ILE A 374 40.18 23.35 -36.86
N ILE A 375 39.74 22.55 -37.82
CA ILE A 375 39.30 21.16 -37.64
C ILE A 375 40.56 20.28 -37.66
N PRO A 376 40.87 19.49 -36.61
CA PRO A 376 41.99 18.55 -36.67
C PRO A 376 41.58 17.36 -37.55
N LEU A 377 42.52 16.88 -38.36
CA LEU A 377 42.21 15.94 -39.44
C LEU A 377 42.00 14.50 -38.92
N LYS A 378 42.39 14.26 -37.65
CA LYS A 378 42.42 12.97 -36.97
C LYS A 378 41.07 12.30 -36.73
N MET A 379 40.77 11.10 -37.25
CA MET A 379 39.51 10.37 -36.95
C MET A 379 39.07 10.31 -35.46
N THR A 380 39.64 9.54 -34.52
CA THR A 380 39.42 9.73 -33.04
C THR A 380 39.41 11.15 -32.44
N VAL A 381 40.15 12.16 -32.94
CA VAL A 381 40.12 13.52 -32.33
C VAL A 381 38.98 14.33 -32.93
N LEU A 382 38.70 14.13 -34.21
CA LEU A 382 37.51 14.55 -34.92
C LEU A 382 36.27 13.87 -34.31
N TYR A 383 36.31 12.59 -33.96
CA TYR A 383 35.24 11.88 -33.24
C TYR A 383 35.07 12.44 -31.84
N LEU A 384 36.12 12.70 -31.07
CA LEU A 384 35.96 13.27 -29.73
C LEU A 384 35.51 14.74 -29.79
N ILE A 385 35.96 15.52 -30.77
CA ILE A 385 35.41 16.86 -31.06
C ILE A 385 33.98 16.77 -31.59
N LEU A 386 33.60 15.73 -32.34
CA LEU A 386 32.24 15.50 -32.83
C LEU A 386 31.32 15.01 -31.71
N PHE A 387 31.81 14.23 -30.74
CA PHE A 387 31.13 13.90 -29.49
C PHE A 387 31.03 15.14 -28.58
N TRP A 388 32.06 15.99 -28.52
CA TRP A 388 32.00 17.25 -27.78
C TRP A 388 31.05 18.26 -28.44
N ILE A 389 31.02 18.32 -29.77
CA ILE A 389 30.06 19.11 -30.56
C ILE A 389 28.65 18.53 -30.39
N TRP A 390 28.46 17.19 -30.39
CA TRP A 390 27.16 16.58 -30.11
C TRP A 390 26.71 16.81 -28.67
N TYR A 391 27.60 16.70 -27.69
CA TYR A 391 27.33 17.01 -26.29
C TYR A 391 26.95 18.49 -26.13
N CYS A 392 27.77 19.40 -26.66
CA CYS A 392 27.49 20.84 -26.65
C CYS A 392 26.23 21.19 -27.45
N PHE A 393 25.94 20.49 -28.54
CA PHE A 393 24.73 20.66 -29.32
C PHE A 393 23.51 20.23 -28.52
N LEU A 394 23.52 19.04 -27.90
CA LEU A 394 22.45 18.54 -27.04
C LEU A 394 22.26 19.43 -25.80
N VAL A 395 23.32 19.75 -25.06
CA VAL A 395 23.27 20.68 -23.92
C VAL A 395 22.71 22.04 -24.34
N ARG A 396 23.16 22.58 -25.48
CA ARG A 396 22.68 23.87 -26.00
C ARG A 396 21.25 23.81 -26.51
N THR A 397 20.79 22.73 -27.14
CA THR A 397 19.39 22.59 -27.60
C THR A 397 18.47 22.34 -26.41
N PHE A 398 18.82 21.46 -25.47
CA PHE A 398 18.08 21.30 -24.21
C PHE A 398 18.00 22.63 -23.44
N TYR A 399 19.11 23.37 -23.34
CA TYR A 399 19.14 24.71 -22.76
C TYR A 399 18.25 25.68 -23.52
N GLN A 400 18.37 25.80 -24.85
CA GLN A 400 17.58 26.74 -25.67
C GLN A 400 16.07 26.45 -25.61
N VAL A 401 15.67 25.18 -25.68
CA VAL A 401 14.28 24.72 -25.56
C VAL A 401 13.69 25.14 -24.21
N HIS A 402 14.44 24.95 -23.11
CA HIS A 402 13.96 25.30 -21.76
C HIS A 402 14.19 26.78 -21.38
N LEU A 403 15.13 27.49 -22.01
CA LEU A 403 15.47 28.88 -21.69
C LEU A 403 14.33 29.83 -22.03
N ILE A 404 13.67 29.65 -23.18
CA ILE A 404 12.54 30.50 -23.57
C ILE A 404 11.41 30.37 -22.54
N ASN A 405 11.14 29.14 -22.07
CA ASN A 405 10.19 28.89 -20.99
C ASN A 405 10.68 29.50 -19.66
N SER A 406 11.97 29.36 -19.32
CA SER A 406 12.57 29.88 -18.09
C SER A 406 12.59 31.41 -18.00
N LEU A 407 12.75 32.11 -19.12
CA LEU A 407 12.73 33.58 -19.19
C LEU A 407 11.29 34.14 -19.19
N LYS A 408 10.33 33.43 -19.80
CA LYS A 408 8.91 33.77 -19.77
C LYS A 408 8.28 33.52 -18.39
N THR A 409 8.65 32.43 -17.72
CA THR A 409 8.10 32.08 -16.40
C THR A 409 8.71 32.91 -15.28
N GLU A 410 7.93 33.13 -14.23
CA GLU A 410 8.40 33.68 -12.96
C GLU A 410 8.54 32.53 -11.96
N VAL A 411 9.75 32.37 -11.44
CA VAL A 411 10.06 31.44 -10.35
C VAL A 411 9.95 32.21 -9.06
N TYR A 412 9.47 31.54 -8.03
CA TYR A 412 9.32 32.10 -6.69
C TYR A 412 10.06 31.17 -5.73
N SER A 413 10.84 31.73 -4.80
CA SER A 413 11.48 30.93 -3.77
C SER A 413 10.44 30.44 -2.76
N SER A 414 10.32 29.14 -2.58
CA SER A 414 9.54 28.56 -1.48
C SER A 414 10.29 28.80 -0.17
N GLU A 415 9.97 29.92 0.50
CA GLU A 415 10.53 30.26 1.81
C GLU A 415 10.17 29.19 2.87
N PHE A 416 8.97 28.59 2.75
CA PHE A 416 8.50 27.48 3.58
C PHE A 416 7.88 26.39 2.71
N SER A 417 8.10 25.13 3.07
CA SER A 417 7.43 23.95 2.50
C SER A 417 6.43 23.31 3.49
N SER A 418 6.69 23.51 4.78
CA SER A 418 5.97 22.97 5.93
C SER A 418 5.69 24.07 6.98
N ILE A 419 4.81 23.78 7.94
CA ILE A 419 4.57 24.63 9.11
C ILE A 419 5.78 24.64 10.05
N GLU A 420 6.52 23.53 10.10
CA GLU A 420 7.77 23.40 10.85
C GLU A 420 8.85 24.38 10.33
N ASP A 421 8.98 24.55 9.01
CA ASP A 421 9.89 25.55 8.41
C ASP A 421 9.53 26.98 8.86
N ALA A 422 8.23 27.30 8.91
CA ALA A 422 7.73 28.62 9.28
C ALA A 422 7.90 28.90 10.79
N ILE A 423 7.69 27.89 11.64
CA ILE A 423 7.98 27.95 13.07
C ILE A 423 9.48 28.14 13.32
N ALA A 424 10.34 27.45 12.57
CA ALA A 424 11.79 27.63 12.65
C ALA A 424 12.25 29.04 12.21
N ALA A 425 11.52 29.68 11.29
CA ALA A 425 11.72 31.07 10.90
C ALA A 425 11.02 32.11 11.79
N GLY A 426 10.35 31.67 12.86
CA GLY A 426 9.71 32.54 13.85
C GLY A 426 8.41 33.22 13.40
N TYR A 427 7.62 32.58 12.53
CA TYR A 427 6.30 33.07 12.12
C TYR A 427 5.22 32.59 13.10
N SER A 428 4.37 33.51 13.56
CA SER A 428 3.09 33.17 14.20
C SER A 428 2.14 32.48 13.21
N PHE A 429 1.26 31.63 13.74
CA PHE A 429 0.27 30.91 12.95
C PHE A 429 -1.08 30.77 13.66
N SER A 430 -2.12 30.61 12.86
CA SER A 430 -3.52 30.54 13.31
C SER A 430 -4.38 29.74 12.33
N GLY A 431 -5.58 29.39 12.76
CA GLY A 431 -6.68 28.88 11.94
C GLY A 431 -7.96 28.81 12.76
N GLY A 432 -8.92 27.99 12.33
CA GLY A 432 -10.14 27.80 13.12
C GLY A 432 -9.80 27.01 14.40
N PRO A 433 -10.41 27.29 15.56
CA PRO A 433 -10.11 26.58 16.81
C PRO A 433 -10.21 25.05 16.66
N ALA A 434 -11.25 24.59 15.94
CA ALA A 434 -11.45 23.19 15.57
C ALA A 434 -10.49 22.62 14.49
N LEU A 435 -9.32 23.25 14.31
CA LEU A 435 -8.16 22.71 13.60
C LEU A 435 -6.98 22.49 14.56
N GLN A 436 -6.92 23.20 15.69
CA GLN A 436 -5.97 22.94 16.78
C GLN A 436 -6.14 21.51 17.33
N GLU A 437 -7.38 21.01 17.40
CA GLU A 437 -7.71 19.61 17.78
C GLU A 437 -6.97 18.54 16.93
N TYR A 438 -6.53 18.84 15.70
CA TYR A 438 -5.76 17.89 14.87
C TYR A 438 -4.26 17.84 15.22
N TYR A 439 -3.76 18.74 16.05
CA TYR A 439 -2.35 18.86 16.42
C TYR A 439 -2.07 18.51 17.88
N VAL A 440 -3.00 17.84 18.59
CA VAL A 440 -2.84 17.42 20.00
C VAL A 440 -1.54 16.63 20.23
N ASP A 441 -1.14 15.77 19.29
CA ASP A 441 0.11 15.00 19.35
C ASP A 441 1.37 15.83 18.99
N SER A 442 1.21 17.11 18.66
CA SER A 442 2.27 18.03 18.20
C SER A 442 2.27 19.35 19.01
N PRO A 443 2.81 19.35 20.25
CA PRO A 443 2.80 20.52 21.14
C PRO A 443 3.41 21.79 20.54
N SER A 444 4.39 21.65 19.64
CA SER A 444 4.99 22.75 18.87
C SER A 444 3.99 23.58 18.05
N VAL A 445 2.89 22.96 17.63
CA VAL A 445 1.76 23.58 16.92
C VAL A 445 0.59 23.85 17.88
N TYR A 446 0.26 22.90 18.76
CA TYR A 446 -0.87 23.01 19.67
C TYR A 446 -0.77 24.18 20.67
N ASP A 447 0.36 24.29 21.37
CA ASP A 447 0.56 25.25 22.49
C ASP A 447 0.72 26.71 22.02
N LYS A 448 0.92 26.92 20.72
CA LYS A 448 1.20 28.23 20.10
C LYS A 448 0.16 28.67 19.08
N TRP A 449 -0.99 28.00 19.05
CA TRP A 449 -2.10 28.33 18.17
C TRP A 449 -2.75 29.65 18.60
N GLU A 450 -2.71 30.67 17.74
CA GLU A 450 -3.42 31.93 17.98
C GLU A 450 -4.88 31.80 17.48
N ASP A 451 -5.87 31.95 18.34
CA ASP A 451 -7.29 31.93 17.91
C ASP A 451 -7.72 33.26 17.27
N ILE A 452 -8.35 33.17 16.09
CA ILE A 452 -8.81 34.32 15.30
C ILE A 452 -10.25 34.10 14.83
N ASP A 453 -11.13 35.08 15.07
CA ASP A 453 -12.50 35.03 14.57
C ASP A 453 -12.57 35.10 13.03
N ILE A 454 -13.55 34.39 12.48
CA ILE A 454 -13.76 34.17 11.05
C ILE A 454 -14.02 35.50 10.30
N SER A 455 -14.60 36.51 10.96
CA SER A 455 -14.73 37.85 10.38
C SER A 455 -13.37 38.48 10.02
N GLY A 456 -12.32 38.17 10.79
CA GLY A 456 -10.95 38.63 10.59
C GLY A 456 -10.25 38.01 9.39
N TYR A 457 -10.66 36.82 8.91
CA TYR A 457 -9.93 36.05 7.89
C TYR A 457 -9.72 36.84 6.59
N LYS A 458 -10.76 37.53 6.12
CA LYS A 458 -10.69 38.33 4.88
C LYS A 458 -9.69 39.49 5.00
N THR A 459 -9.57 40.06 6.19
CA THR A 459 -8.61 41.13 6.52
C THR A 459 -7.20 40.56 6.67
N LEU A 460 -7.05 39.45 7.38
CA LEU A 460 -5.79 38.75 7.56
C LEU A 460 -5.20 38.28 6.21
N MET A 461 -6.02 37.71 5.33
CA MET A 461 -5.63 37.37 3.96
C MET A 461 -5.24 38.60 3.13
N SER A 462 -5.86 39.76 3.37
CA SER A 462 -5.44 41.04 2.76
C SER A 462 -4.06 41.48 3.26
N ASN A 463 -3.79 41.33 4.54
CA ASN A 463 -2.50 41.69 5.15
C ASN A 463 -1.39 40.71 4.72
N LEU A 464 -1.67 39.41 4.65
CA LEU A 464 -0.80 38.40 4.03
C LEU A 464 -0.47 38.78 2.58
N SER A 465 -1.46 39.15 1.78
CA SER A 465 -1.27 39.62 0.40
C SER A 465 -0.47 40.94 0.29
N GLN A 466 -0.20 41.63 1.40
CA GLN A 466 0.63 42.83 1.49
C GLN A 466 2.03 42.57 2.08
N GLY A 467 2.35 41.34 2.48
CA GLY A 467 3.67 40.97 3.04
C GLY A 467 3.71 40.71 4.55
N MET A 468 2.57 40.57 5.23
CA MET A 468 2.53 40.21 6.65
C MET A 468 3.17 38.84 6.90
N LYS A 469 4.13 38.78 7.85
CA LYS A 469 4.80 37.54 8.28
C LYS A 469 3.92 36.74 9.25
N PHE A 470 3.07 35.88 8.70
CA PHE A 470 2.11 35.07 9.44
C PHE A 470 1.71 33.84 8.60
N VAL A 471 1.22 32.77 9.21
CA VAL A 471 0.70 31.58 8.50
C VAL A 471 -0.74 31.26 8.92
N LEU A 472 -1.66 31.12 7.97
CA LEU A 472 -3.09 30.88 8.24
C LEU A 472 -3.54 29.53 7.67
N ALA A 473 -4.15 28.68 8.51
CA ALA A 473 -4.85 27.48 8.08
C ALA A 473 -6.27 27.84 7.60
N VAL A 474 -6.55 27.62 6.32
CA VAL A 474 -7.83 28.03 5.69
C VAL A 474 -8.23 27.09 4.56
N ASN A 475 -9.52 27.09 4.22
CA ASN A 475 -10.06 26.29 3.12
C ASN A 475 -9.55 26.79 1.75
N LEU A 476 -8.92 25.90 0.97
CA LEU A 476 -8.37 26.19 -0.36
C LEU A 476 -9.40 26.81 -1.33
N ALA A 477 -10.68 26.48 -1.19
CA ALA A 477 -11.75 27.00 -2.04
C ALA A 477 -12.02 28.49 -1.79
N SER A 478 -11.96 28.93 -0.53
CA SER A 478 -12.07 30.34 -0.15
C SER A 478 -10.82 31.13 -0.55
N VAL A 479 -9.63 30.52 -0.50
CA VAL A 479 -8.39 31.10 -1.07
C VAL A 479 -8.53 31.37 -2.57
N LYS A 480 -9.03 30.40 -3.34
CA LYS A 480 -9.28 30.57 -4.78
C LYS A 480 -10.23 31.73 -5.08
N ILE A 481 -11.28 31.94 -4.27
CA ILE A 481 -12.17 33.11 -4.42
C ILE A 481 -11.49 34.42 -4.04
N PHE A 482 -10.72 34.46 -2.95
CA PHE A 482 -9.99 35.65 -2.55
C PHE A 482 -9.05 36.14 -3.66
N LEU A 483 -8.39 35.21 -4.35
CA LEU A 483 -7.52 35.42 -5.50
C LEU A 483 -8.27 35.76 -6.81
N LYS A 484 -9.61 35.58 -6.92
CA LYS A 484 -10.38 36.07 -8.09
C LYS A 484 -10.39 37.60 -8.20
N THR A 485 -10.03 38.34 -7.13
CA THR A 485 -9.87 39.80 -7.20
C THR A 485 -8.46 40.17 -7.70
N PRO A 486 -8.32 40.87 -8.84
CA PRO A 486 -7.02 41.17 -9.42
C PRO A 486 -6.12 41.99 -8.48
N GLY A 487 -4.83 41.72 -8.54
CA GLY A 487 -3.80 42.37 -7.71
C GLY A 487 -3.50 41.65 -6.37
N ARG A 488 -4.34 40.73 -5.91
CA ARG A 488 -4.05 39.90 -4.73
C ARG A 488 -3.15 38.71 -5.09
N LYS A 489 -2.25 38.34 -4.18
CA LYS A 489 -1.39 37.15 -4.28
C LYS A 489 -1.18 36.55 -2.89
N LEU A 490 -1.08 35.23 -2.80
CA LEU A 490 -0.80 34.48 -1.57
C LEU A 490 0.10 33.29 -1.89
N HIS A 491 0.90 32.83 -0.93
CA HIS A 491 1.51 31.50 -0.98
C HIS A 491 0.52 30.47 -0.44
N ILE A 492 0.50 29.27 -1.02
CA ILE A 492 -0.19 28.10 -0.47
C ILE A 492 0.88 27.04 -0.28
N LEU A 493 1.12 26.58 0.95
CA LEU A 493 2.20 25.66 1.24
C LEU A 493 1.89 24.25 0.66
N PRO A 494 2.92 23.47 0.27
CA PRO A 494 2.74 22.08 -0.14
C PRO A 494 2.12 21.18 0.94
N GLN A 495 2.53 21.34 2.20
CA GLN A 495 1.95 20.62 3.34
C GLN A 495 0.52 21.11 3.60
N GLN A 496 -0.44 20.18 3.63
CA GLN A 496 -1.84 20.46 3.91
C GLN A 496 -2.14 20.18 5.39
N VAL A 497 -3.12 20.87 5.95
CA VAL A 497 -3.57 20.67 7.34
C VAL A 497 -4.36 19.36 7.42
N ILE A 498 -5.41 19.25 6.61
CA ILE A 498 -6.24 18.04 6.50
C ILE A 498 -7.08 18.08 5.21
N CYS A 499 -7.39 16.91 4.66
CA CYS A 499 -8.49 16.74 3.71
C CYS A 499 -9.75 16.33 4.48
N SER A 500 -10.59 17.30 4.84
CA SER A 500 -11.82 17.02 5.61
C SER A 500 -12.95 16.62 4.66
N PRO A 501 -13.66 15.49 4.88
CA PRO A 501 -14.96 15.30 4.27
C PRO A 501 -15.96 16.33 4.80
N ILE A 502 -16.95 16.66 3.98
CA ILE A 502 -18.05 17.58 4.31
C ILE A 502 -19.36 16.80 4.35
N GLY A 503 -20.12 16.99 5.43
CA GLY A 503 -21.51 16.57 5.57
C GLY A 503 -22.36 17.67 6.21
N ILE A 504 -23.68 17.49 6.13
CA ILE A 504 -24.65 18.31 6.87
C ILE A 504 -24.67 17.81 8.32
N PHE A 505 -24.67 18.74 9.28
CA PHE A 505 -24.75 18.43 10.70
C PHE A 505 -26.22 18.45 11.14
N LEU A 506 -26.65 17.40 11.83
CA LEU A 506 -27.99 17.26 12.39
C LEU A 506 -27.90 17.02 13.89
N LYS A 507 -28.96 17.34 14.64
CA LYS A 507 -29.04 16.96 16.05
C LYS A 507 -29.02 15.43 16.16
N LYS A 508 -28.35 14.89 17.18
CA LYS A 508 -28.14 13.44 17.35
C LYS A 508 -29.48 12.68 17.29
N SER A 509 -29.55 11.65 16.45
CA SER A 509 -30.80 10.96 16.07
C SER A 509 -31.85 11.89 15.43
N SER A 510 -31.49 12.51 14.30
CA SER A 510 -32.43 13.35 13.55
C SER A 510 -33.21 12.51 12.51
N PRO A 511 -34.56 12.64 12.45
CA PRO A 511 -35.35 11.91 11.46
C PRO A 511 -35.03 12.30 10.01
N PHE A 512 -34.47 13.50 9.80
CA PHE A 512 -34.04 13.98 8.48
C PHE A 512 -32.82 13.23 7.95
N THR A 513 -31.94 12.68 8.81
CA THR A 513 -30.69 12.00 8.42
C THR A 513 -30.93 10.90 7.38
N ILE A 514 -31.98 10.09 7.56
CA ILE A 514 -32.30 8.97 6.64
C ILE A 514 -32.65 9.46 5.22
N ILE A 515 -33.26 10.64 5.11
CA ILE A 515 -33.90 11.15 3.90
C ILE A 515 -32.93 12.06 3.14
N ILE A 516 -32.25 12.96 3.87
CA ILE A 516 -31.14 13.75 3.35
C ILE A 516 -30.05 12.81 2.81
N ASN A 517 -29.69 11.72 3.51
CA ASN A 517 -28.73 10.75 2.99
C ASN A 517 -29.23 10.02 1.73
N ARG A 518 -30.55 9.83 1.55
CA ARG A 518 -31.15 9.25 0.34
C ARG A 518 -31.13 10.22 -0.83
N ILE A 519 -31.29 11.52 -0.58
CA ILE A 519 -31.20 12.60 -1.56
C ILE A 519 -29.73 12.80 -1.97
N LEU A 520 -28.85 13.06 -0.99
CA LEU A 520 -27.41 13.23 -1.19
C LEU A 520 -26.77 12.05 -1.92
N LYS A 521 -27.11 10.80 -1.57
CA LYS A 521 -26.61 9.63 -2.29
C LYS A 521 -26.96 9.68 -3.78
N ARG A 522 -28.19 10.01 -4.15
CA ARG A 522 -28.59 10.15 -5.56
C ARG A 522 -27.87 11.31 -6.25
N LEU A 523 -27.79 12.47 -5.60
CA LEU A 523 -27.09 13.64 -6.16
C LEU A 523 -25.60 13.33 -6.40
N PHE A 524 -24.97 12.59 -5.48
CA PHE A 524 -23.60 12.11 -5.61
C PHE A 524 -23.44 11.05 -6.71
N GLU A 525 -24.36 10.09 -6.83
CA GLU A 525 -24.41 9.11 -7.93
C GLU A 525 -24.54 9.79 -9.32
N TYR A 526 -25.16 10.98 -9.39
CA TYR A 526 -25.21 11.84 -10.59
C TYR A 526 -24.07 12.87 -10.69
N GLY A 527 -23.11 12.89 -9.76
CA GLY A 527 -21.99 13.86 -9.75
C GLY A 527 -22.38 15.33 -9.46
N ILE A 528 -23.63 15.59 -9.06
CA ILE A 528 -24.18 16.95 -8.94
C ILE A 528 -23.43 17.83 -7.91
N PRO A 529 -23.07 17.36 -6.69
CA PRO A 529 -22.29 18.18 -5.76
C PRO A 529 -20.93 18.61 -6.33
N GLN A 530 -20.26 17.71 -7.07
CA GLN A 530 -18.98 18.03 -7.73
C GLN A 530 -19.18 19.06 -8.85
N MET A 531 -20.26 18.96 -9.63
CA MET A 531 -20.62 19.93 -10.66
C MET A 531 -20.91 21.32 -10.08
N ILE A 532 -21.76 21.41 -9.03
CA ILE A 532 -22.11 22.69 -8.40
C ILE A 532 -20.88 23.32 -7.75
N PHE A 533 -20.12 22.56 -6.95
CA PHE A 533 -18.87 23.05 -6.38
C PHE A 533 -17.88 23.50 -7.45
N LYS A 534 -17.75 22.76 -8.56
CA LYS A 534 -16.96 23.16 -9.72
C LYS A 534 -17.49 24.44 -10.33
N ASN A 535 -18.79 24.70 -10.45
CA ASN A 535 -19.30 25.94 -11.03
C ASN A 535 -18.92 27.18 -10.19
N TYR A 536 -18.98 27.11 -8.86
CA TYR A 536 -18.58 28.24 -7.99
C TYR A 536 -17.06 28.41 -7.85
N THR A 537 -16.30 27.31 -7.81
CA THR A 537 -14.84 27.34 -7.67
C THR A 537 -14.08 27.39 -8.98
N ALA A 538 -14.72 27.08 -10.10
CA ALA A 538 -14.20 27.36 -11.42
C ALA A 538 -13.97 28.86 -11.55
N SER A 539 -12.78 29.16 -12.01
CA SER A 539 -12.36 30.48 -12.38
C SER A 539 -11.78 30.36 -13.78
N ASP A 540 -12.30 31.15 -14.71
CA ASP A 540 -11.55 31.54 -15.91
C ASP A 540 -10.34 32.44 -15.56
N LEU A 541 -10.09 32.63 -14.26
CA LEU A 541 -8.84 33.06 -13.62
C LEU A 541 -8.01 31.86 -13.08
N THR A 542 -8.19 30.66 -13.65
CA THR A 542 -7.05 30.18 -14.41
C THR A 542 -7.08 30.98 -15.71
N ASP A 543 -6.22 31.96 -15.92
CA ASP A 543 -4.78 31.84 -15.66
C ASP A 543 -4.22 30.44 -16.06
N LYS A 544 -4.90 29.79 -17.02
CA LYS A 544 -4.37 29.86 -18.38
C LYS A 544 -3.86 31.29 -18.56
N SER A 545 -2.56 31.46 -18.37
CA SER A 545 -1.87 32.26 -19.34
C SER A 545 -2.28 31.72 -20.71
N THR A 546 -3.27 32.39 -21.31
CA THR A 546 -3.17 32.73 -22.72
C THR A 546 -1.70 33.01 -22.99
N GLU A 547 -1.15 32.46 -24.06
CA GLU A 547 0.22 32.74 -24.45
C GLU A 547 0.29 34.15 -25.07
N GLU A 548 -0.13 35.15 -24.28
CA GLU A 548 0.59 36.40 -24.18
C GLU A 548 2.08 36.05 -24.15
N ASN A 549 2.70 36.23 -25.31
CA ASN A 549 4.13 36.13 -25.47
C ASN A 549 4.74 37.36 -24.82
N LYS A 550 4.63 37.44 -23.48
CA LYS A 550 5.07 38.56 -22.64
C LYS A 550 6.51 38.90 -23.05
N PRO A 551 6.75 40.08 -23.65
CA PRO A 551 8.02 40.36 -24.30
C PRO A 551 9.14 40.30 -23.26
N ILE A 552 10.26 39.69 -23.64
CA ILE A 552 11.41 39.50 -22.74
C ILE A 552 11.94 40.90 -22.37
N LYS A 553 11.67 41.32 -21.14
CA LYS A 553 12.07 42.64 -20.63
C LYS A 553 13.59 42.69 -20.49
N LEU A 554 14.21 43.81 -20.88
CA LEU A 554 15.66 44.03 -20.78
C LEU A 554 16.23 43.77 -19.36
N ILE A 555 15.40 44.00 -18.32
CA ILE A 555 15.74 43.71 -16.92
C ILE A 555 16.09 42.24 -16.63
N TYR A 556 15.63 41.29 -17.47
CA TYR A 556 15.98 39.88 -17.37
C TYR A 556 17.36 39.54 -17.94
N CYS A 557 17.93 40.42 -18.78
CA CYS A 557 19.28 40.29 -19.34
C CYS A 557 20.35 41.06 -18.56
N THR A 558 19.98 41.78 -17.48
CA THR A 558 20.90 42.59 -16.66
C THR A 558 22.09 41.81 -16.13
N GLY A 559 21.89 40.57 -15.69
CA GLY A 559 22.96 39.66 -15.27
C GLY A 559 24.02 39.44 -16.36
N CYS A 560 23.61 39.30 -17.63
CA CYS A 560 24.54 39.16 -18.75
C CYS A 560 25.37 40.44 -18.97
N TYR A 561 24.76 41.62 -18.88
CA TYR A 561 25.49 42.90 -19.00
C TYR A 561 26.45 43.13 -17.83
N ILE A 562 26.06 42.78 -16.61
CA ILE A 562 26.94 42.87 -15.42
C ILE A 562 28.15 41.93 -15.58
N ILE A 563 27.93 40.67 -16.00
CA ILE A 563 29.01 39.71 -16.26
C ILE A 563 29.92 40.19 -17.40
N LEU A 564 29.37 40.80 -18.45
CA LEU A 564 30.14 41.37 -19.55
C LEU A 564 31.03 42.53 -19.09
N SER A 565 30.49 43.49 -18.34
CA SER A 565 31.24 44.62 -17.78
C SER A 565 32.32 44.18 -16.81
N ILE A 566 32.02 43.23 -15.91
CA ILE A 566 33.03 42.63 -15.01
C ILE A 566 34.11 41.91 -15.82
N GLY A 567 33.74 41.18 -16.88
CA GLY A 567 34.68 40.51 -17.78
C GLY A 567 35.62 41.48 -18.50
N TRP A 568 35.12 42.63 -18.98
CA TRP A 568 35.95 43.67 -19.57
C TRP A 568 36.90 44.31 -18.56
N ILE A 569 36.42 44.65 -17.36
CA ILE A 569 37.24 45.22 -16.28
C ILE A 569 38.32 44.22 -15.83
N ALA A 570 37.97 42.96 -15.63
CA ALA A 570 38.91 41.91 -15.24
C ALA A 570 39.97 41.65 -16.34
N SER A 571 39.56 41.65 -17.61
CA SER A 571 40.48 41.53 -18.75
C SER A 571 41.47 42.69 -18.82
N PHE A 572 41.01 43.93 -18.60
CA PHE A 572 41.85 45.12 -18.55
C PHE A 572 42.83 45.11 -17.37
N ILE A 573 42.38 44.66 -16.18
CA ILE A 573 43.24 44.49 -15.00
C ILE A 573 44.30 43.40 -15.23
N LEU A 574 43.91 42.26 -15.82
CA LEU A 574 44.85 41.17 -16.14
C LEU A 574 45.91 41.62 -17.17
N PHE A 575 45.54 42.41 -18.18
CA PHE A 575 46.47 43.01 -19.13
C PHE A 575 47.48 43.96 -18.46
N ILE A 576 47.05 44.74 -17.45
CA ILE A 576 47.95 45.57 -16.64
C ILE A 576 48.88 44.73 -15.76
N ILE A 577 48.40 43.60 -15.21
CA ILE A 577 49.23 42.66 -14.44
C ILE A 577 50.25 41.95 -15.34
N GLU A 578 49.88 41.55 -16.56
CA GLU A 578 50.78 40.95 -17.55
C GLU A 578 51.95 41.88 -17.91
N LEU A 579 51.69 43.18 -18.06
CA LEU A 579 52.70 44.20 -18.28
C LEU A 579 53.67 44.37 -17.09
N TYR A 580 53.20 44.12 -15.86
CA TYR A 580 54.02 44.22 -14.64
C TYR A 580 54.85 42.97 -14.33
N MET A 581 54.37 41.78 -14.70
CA MET A 581 54.96 40.48 -14.33
C MET A 581 56.12 40.02 -15.24
N LYS A 582 56.56 40.84 -16.20
CA LYS A 582 57.47 40.41 -17.28
C LYS A 582 58.96 40.41 -16.91
N ARG A 583 59.33 39.68 -15.84
CA ARG A 583 60.73 39.32 -15.56
C ARG A 583 60.81 37.94 -14.89
N GLU A 584 61.61 37.06 -15.49
CA GLU A 584 61.77 35.62 -15.19
C GLU A 584 60.54 34.73 -15.49
N THR A 585 60.72 33.74 -16.37
CA THR A 585 59.72 32.71 -16.72
C THR A 585 60.38 31.33 -16.81
N ASN A 586 59.78 30.35 -16.13
CA ASN A 586 60.34 29.00 -15.99
C ASN A 586 60.02 28.09 -17.19
N GLN A 587 60.97 27.28 -17.66
CA GLN A 587 60.82 26.45 -18.87
C GLN A 587 59.68 25.43 -18.81
N TYR A 588 59.39 24.86 -17.64
CA TYR A 588 58.21 24.00 -17.47
C TYR A 588 56.92 24.79 -17.69
N VAL A 589 56.86 26.11 -17.46
CA VAL A 589 55.69 26.93 -17.81
C VAL A 589 55.47 27.03 -19.33
N VAL A 590 56.53 26.87 -20.14
CA VAL A 590 56.43 26.86 -21.62
C VAL A 590 56.00 25.50 -22.15
N ALA A 591 56.58 24.41 -21.63
CA ALA A 591 56.16 23.06 -21.99
C ALA A 591 54.77 22.71 -21.42
N LEU A 592 54.40 23.32 -20.27
CA LEU A 592 53.02 23.56 -19.83
C LEU A 592 52.32 24.24 -20.99
N GLU A 593 52.54 25.55 -21.20
CA GLU A 593 51.81 26.37 -22.17
C GLU A 593 51.50 25.66 -23.46
N SER A 594 52.55 25.29 -24.20
CA SER A 594 52.64 24.59 -25.50
C SER A 594 51.87 23.26 -25.58
N PHE A 595 51.05 22.94 -24.59
CA PHE A 595 50.18 21.78 -24.59
C PHE A 595 48.74 22.09 -24.15
N LEU A 596 48.45 22.99 -23.17
CA LEU A 596 47.07 23.52 -23.01
C LEU A 596 46.68 24.26 -24.27
N SER A 597 47.69 24.82 -24.93
CA SER A 597 47.61 25.25 -26.29
C SER A 597 46.68 24.37 -27.13
N ASN A 598 46.78 23.06 -26.99
CA ASN A 598 46.75 22.19 -28.13
C ASN A 598 45.63 21.14 -28.05
N TYR A 599 45.54 20.41 -26.95
CA TYR A 599 44.55 19.32 -26.86
C TYR A 599 43.16 19.80 -26.39
N LYS A 600 42.18 19.76 -27.29
CA LYS A 600 40.89 20.50 -27.25
C LYS A 600 39.84 20.06 -26.21
N GLN A 601 40.26 19.54 -25.06
CA GLN A 601 39.40 19.20 -23.91
C GLN A 601 39.81 20.04 -22.65
N SER A 602 40.25 19.49 -21.49
CA SER A 602 39.78 20.01 -20.16
C SER A 602 40.65 20.05 -18.81
N VAL A 603 41.51 20.90 -18.19
CA VAL A 603 42.31 20.61 -16.84
C VAL A 603 42.08 21.11 -15.37
N ILE A 604 41.88 20.22 -14.35
CA ILE A 604 42.29 20.38 -12.92
C ILE A 604 43.84 20.39 -12.78
N VAL A 605 44.52 21.49 -13.12
CA VAL A 605 45.99 21.47 -12.94
C VAL A 605 46.33 21.49 -11.46
N LYS A 606 47.21 20.58 -11.06
CA LYS A 606 47.81 20.55 -9.72
C LYS A 606 49.30 20.31 -9.88
N CYS A 607 50.09 21.17 -9.26
CA CYS A 607 51.53 20.99 -9.13
C CYS A 607 51.78 20.32 -7.77
N GLY A 608 52.59 19.25 -7.77
CA GLY A 608 52.91 18.50 -6.55
C GLY A 608 51.82 17.53 -6.07
N LYS A 609 52.12 16.89 -4.94
CA LYS A 609 51.32 15.82 -4.32
C LYS A 609 50.20 16.40 -3.47
N PHE A 610 48.94 16.24 -3.89
CA PHE A 610 47.76 16.82 -3.22
C PHE A 610 46.57 15.86 -3.20
N ILE A 611 46.12 15.47 -2.00
CA ILE A 611 44.90 14.66 -1.81
C ILE A 611 43.73 15.61 -1.51
N PRO A 612 42.68 15.69 -2.36
CA PRO A 612 41.53 16.55 -2.12
C PRO A 612 40.63 15.99 -1.00
N ARG A 613 39.97 16.88 -0.23
CA ARG A 613 38.98 16.50 0.81
C ARG A 613 37.75 15.77 0.24
N HIS A 614 37.45 15.94 -1.04
CA HIS A 614 36.42 15.19 -1.76
C HIS A 614 37.04 14.57 -3.02
N ARG A 615 36.85 13.26 -3.20
CA ARG A 615 37.44 12.47 -4.28
C ARG A 615 36.47 12.37 -5.44
N ASN A 616 36.73 13.11 -6.52
CA ASN A 616 36.13 12.83 -7.82
C ASN A 616 36.96 11.73 -8.50
N ALA A 617 36.31 10.71 -9.05
CA ALA A 617 37.01 9.70 -9.84
C ALA A 617 37.54 10.31 -11.14
N VAL A 618 38.85 10.23 -11.36
CA VAL A 618 39.52 10.73 -12.57
C VAL A 618 39.98 9.53 -13.39
N PRO A 619 39.51 9.33 -14.64
CA PRO A 619 39.86 8.15 -15.44
C PRO A 619 41.01 8.40 -16.45
N GLN A 620 41.67 9.56 -16.43
CA GLN A 620 42.79 9.89 -17.34
C GLN A 620 43.82 10.77 -16.62
N TYR A 621 45.10 10.39 -16.67
CA TYR A 621 46.15 10.89 -15.78
C TYR A 621 47.36 11.43 -16.50
N ILE A 622 47.72 12.67 -16.17
CA ILE A 622 48.86 13.38 -16.74
C ILE A 622 49.53 14.20 -15.58
N ILE A 623 50.44 13.58 -14.78
CA ILE A 623 51.15 13.94 -13.51
C ILE A 623 52.53 14.66 -13.61
N PHE A 624 52.91 15.67 -12.81
CA PHE A 624 54.03 16.56 -13.24
C PHE A 624 55.48 16.25 -12.79
N GLY A 625 56.47 16.19 -13.73
CA GLY A 625 57.91 15.93 -13.43
C GLY A 625 59.00 16.28 -14.49
N LYS A 626 60.28 16.14 -14.08
CA LYS A 626 61.51 16.60 -14.79
C LYS A 626 62.48 15.49 -15.20
N ASN A 627 62.63 14.45 -14.37
CA ASN A 627 63.53 13.31 -14.51
C ASN A 627 62.80 12.02 -14.11
N THR A 628 63.30 10.84 -14.51
CA THR A 628 62.66 9.53 -14.27
C THR A 628 62.26 9.29 -12.80
N GLU A 629 63.08 9.68 -11.83
CA GLU A 629 62.78 9.54 -10.40
C GLU A 629 61.53 10.30 -9.97
N SER A 630 61.40 11.57 -10.39
CA SER A 630 60.22 12.42 -10.12
C SER A 630 58.93 11.82 -10.69
N LEU A 631 59.02 11.06 -11.78
CA LEU A 631 57.88 10.39 -12.40
C LEU A 631 57.49 9.15 -11.60
N ILE A 632 58.45 8.27 -11.31
CA ILE A 632 58.20 7.04 -10.55
C ILE A 632 57.67 7.36 -9.15
N ASP A 633 58.23 8.36 -8.47
CA ASP A 633 57.77 8.83 -7.16
C ASP A 633 56.32 9.35 -7.20
N THR A 634 55.93 10.06 -8.26
CA THR A 634 54.57 10.60 -8.34
C THR A 634 53.53 9.59 -8.86
N ILE A 635 53.94 8.60 -9.67
CA ILE A 635 53.10 7.43 -10.00
C ILE A 635 52.84 6.59 -8.75
N LYS A 636 53.89 6.25 -7.98
CA LYS A 636 53.74 5.52 -6.70
C LYS A 636 52.91 6.29 -5.67
N TRP A 637 52.96 7.62 -5.70
CA TRP A 637 52.10 8.45 -4.85
C TRP A 637 50.63 8.41 -5.27
N LEU A 638 50.28 8.31 -6.56
CA LEU A 638 48.89 8.14 -6.98
C LEU A 638 48.30 6.83 -6.45
N ASP A 639 49.00 5.71 -6.66
CA ASP A 639 48.56 4.39 -6.20
C ASP A 639 48.36 4.36 -4.68
N LYS A 640 49.37 4.79 -3.90
CA LYS A 640 49.27 4.93 -2.44
C LYS A 640 48.18 5.91 -1.98
N SER A 641 47.75 6.83 -2.85
CA SER A 641 46.66 7.75 -2.57
C SER A 641 45.30 7.25 -3.06
N ASN A 642 45.17 5.99 -3.50
CA ASN A 642 43.97 5.37 -4.08
C ASN A 642 43.38 6.21 -5.22
N TYR A 643 44.19 6.51 -6.24
CA TYR A 643 43.71 6.99 -7.54
C TYR A 643 43.40 5.83 -8.49
N ASP A 644 42.94 6.15 -9.70
CA ASP A 644 42.40 5.15 -10.62
C ASP A 644 43.47 4.56 -11.55
N ASN A 645 43.99 3.38 -11.20
CA ASN A 645 44.99 2.66 -12.00
C ASN A 645 44.42 2.10 -13.32
N SER A 646 43.10 2.05 -13.49
CA SER A 646 42.44 1.64 -14.74
C SER A 646 42.36 2.75 -15.79
N GLY A 647 42.58 4.00 -15.37
CA GLY A 647 42.59 5.16 -16.25
C GLY A 647 43.65 5.13 -17.35
N LYS A 648 43.62 6.12 -18.25
CA LYS A 648 44.60 6.27 -19.36
C LYS A 648 45.71 7.26 -18.99
N TYR A 649 46.97 6.82 -19.04
CA TYR A 649 48.11 7.57 -18.51
C TYR A 649 49.04 8.07 -19.64
N ILE A 650 49.34 9.37 -19.62
CA ILE A 650 50.38 10.02 -20.45
C ILE A 650 51.52 10.47 -19.48
N VAL A 651 52.85 10.45 -19.77
CA VAL A 651 54.03 10.65 -18.84
C VAL A 651 55.01 11.80 -19.29
N ILE A 652 55.95 12.45 -18.51
CA ILE A 652 57.04 13.44 -18.96
C ILE A 652 58.36 13.41 -18.19
N CYS A 653 59.44 13.34 -18.96
CA CYS A 653 60.75 13.86 -18.66
C CYS A 653 61.06 14.99 -19.66
N THR A 654 61.07 16.24 -19.21
CA THR A 654 61.29 17.42 -20.07
C THR A 654 62.77 17.71 -20.32
N SER A 655 63.66 16.92 -19.72
CA SER A 655 65.09 17.10 -19.92
C SER A 655 65.48 16.74 -21.36
N PRO A 656 66.25 17.60 -22.05
CA PRO A 656 66.87 17.24 -23.33
C PRO A 656 68.03 16.25 -23.15
N TYR A 657 68.41 15.92 -21.91
CA TYR A 657 69.49 14.99 -21.62
C TYR A 657 68.95 13.57 -21.47
N LYS A 658 69.29 12.69 -22.41
CA LYS A 658 68.90 11.26 -22.43
C LYS A 658 69.14 10.53 -21.10
N LYS A 659 70.15 10.94 -20.32
CA LYS A 659 70.52 10.34 -19.03
C LYS A 659 69.52 10.60 -17.90
N ASP A 660 68.64 11.59 -18.03
CA ASP A 660 67.65 11.94 -17.00
C ASP A 660 66.32 11.18 -17.17
N CYS A 661 66.15 10.46 -18.28
CA CYS A 661 64.84 10.10 -18.83
C CYS A 661 64.74 8.64 -19.28
N GLU A 662 65.18 7.66 -18.51
CA GLU A 662 65.21 6.26 -18.96
C GLU A 662 63.82 5.57 -19.02
N GLU A 663 63.47 5.02 -20.19
CA GLU A 663 62.22 4.29 -20.49
C GLU A 663 61.98 3.03 -19.65
N SER A 664 63.00 2.18 -19.50
CA SER A 664 62.88 0.82 -18.95
C SER A 664 62.36 0.81 -17.51
N LEU A 665 62.91 1.69 -16.67
CA LEU A 665 62.57 1.85 -15.26
C LEU A 665 61.10 2.27 -15.05
N ILE A 666 60.53 3.02 -16.00
CA ILE A 666 59.15 3.52 -15.90
C ILE A 666 58.14 2.45 -16.27
N PHE A 667 58.41 1.60 -17.27
CA PHE A 667 57.55 0.45 -17.55
C PHE A 667 57.62 -0.63 -16.48
N VAL A 668 58.77 -0.81 -15.82
CA VAL A 668 58.83 -1.63 -14.59
C VAL A 668 57.94 -1.04 -13.49
N ALA A 669 57.95 0.28 -13.30
CA ALA A 669 57.11 0.93 -12.29
C ALA A 669 55.60 0.84 -12.59
N VAL A 670 55.15 1.07 -13.84
CA VAL A 670 53.70 1.00 -14.16
C VAL A 670 53.16 -0.42 -14.24
N SER A 671 53.96 -1.40 -14.67
CA SER A 671 53.54 -2.82 -14.67
C SER A 671 53.40 -3.39 -13.26
N GLN A 672 54.28 -3.02 -12.32
CA GLN A 672 54.15 -3.38 -10.90
C GLN A 672 52.89 -2.83 -10.23
N LEU A 673 52.37 -1.68 -10.70
CA LEU A 673 51.16 -1.03 -10.19
C LEU A 673 49.90 -1.38 -11.02
N LEU A 674 50.02 -2.34 -11.94
CA LEU A 674 48.96 -2.80 -12.86
C LEU A 674 48.36 -1.68 -13.72
N ILE A 675 49.08 -0.60 -14.00
CA ILE A 675 48.59 0.51 -14.82
C ILE A 675 48.77 0.14 -16.30
N ILE A 676 47.69 -0.26 -16.97
CA ILE A 676 47.74 -0.93 -18.29
C ILE A 676 47.86 0.05 -19.46
N ASN A 677 47.16 1.19 -19.37
CA ASN A 677 47.00 2.13 -20.48
C ASN A 677 48.16 3.16 -20.49
N VAL A 678 49.37 2.75 -20.92
CA VAL A 678 50.62 3.57 -20.86
C VAL A 678 51.54 3.37 -22.09
N VAL A 679 52.45 4.33 -22.33
CA VAL A 679 53.47 4.49 -23.41
C VAL A 679 54.71 5.31 -22.84
N TYR A 680 55.80 5.72 -23.55
CA TYR A 680 56.96 6.50 -22.95
C TYR A 680 57.88 7.35 -23.90
N LEU A 681 58.10 8.70 -23.73
CA LEU A 681 58.83 9.81 -24.55
C LEU A 681 60.02 10.35 -23.72
N ARG A 682 60.65 11.43 -24.18
CA ARG A 682 61.52 12.35 -23.42
C ARG A 682 61.85 13.64 -24.20
N ALA A 683 63.04 13.75 -24.75
CA ALA A 683 63.32 14.45 -26.00
C ALA A 683 64.54 13.77 -26.60
N ASN A 684 64.59 13.70 -27.93
CA ASN A 684 65.75 13.21 -28.67
C ASN A 684 66.62 14.38 -29.15
N SER A 685 65.98 15.47 -29.58
CA SER A 685 66.62 16.76 -29.87
C SER A 685 65.63 17.91 -29.66
N ILE A 686 66.04 19.16 -29.95
CA ILE A 686 65.19 20.36 -29.83
C ILE A 686 63.90 20.24 -30.67
N ASN A 687 63.96 19.52 -31.81
CA ASN A 687 62.85 19.32 -32.74
C ASN A 687 62.48 17.84 -32.93
N GLU A 688 62.96 16.90 -32.10
CA GLU A 688 62.69 15.46 -32.27
C GLU A 688 62.40 14.71 -30.96
N PHE A 689 61.54 13.71 -31.10
CA PHE A 689 61.04 12.78 -30.09
C PHE A 689 60.25 11.67 -30.83
N LEU A 690 59.58 10.73 -30.14
CA LEU A 690 59.05 9.48 -30.72
C LEU A 690 57.65 8.96 -30.07
N ALA A 691 57.34 7.65 -29.82
CA ALA A 691 56.35 6.83 -28.95
C ALA A 691 56.49 5.28 -28.65
N PHE A 692 56.95 4.85 -27.45
CA PHE A 692 57.15 3.44 -27.03
C PHE A 692 55.96 2.94 -26.20
N SER A 693 55.30 1.80 -26.42
CA SER A 693 54.16 1.33 -25.58
C SER A 693 54.50 0.01 -24.88
N TYR A 694 53.65 -0.48 -23.97
CA TYR A 694 53.76 -1.85 -23.44
C TYR A 694 52.40 -2.55 -23.33
N ASP A 695 52.41 -3.87 -23.53
CA ASP A 695 51.26 -4.74 -23.26
C ASP A 695 51.54 -5.46 -21.94
N ILE A 696 50.64 -5.37 -20.96
CA ILE A 696 50.86 -5.98 -19.64
C ILE A 696 50.77 -7.51 -19.68
N VAL A 697 49.91 -8.06 -20.55
CA VAL A 697 49.82 -9.50 -20.82
C VAL A 697 50.36 -9.78 -22.22
N ARG A 698 51.24 -10.77 -22.35
CA ARG A 698 51.72 -11.31 -23.63
C ARG A 698 51.70 -12.85 -23.58
N PRO A 699 51.71 -13.54 -24.74
CA PRO A 699 51.89 -15.00 -24.77
C PRO A 699 53.10 -15.43 -23.94
N GLY A 700 52.86 -16.18 -22.85
CA GLY A 700 53.90 -16.64 -21.93
C GLY A 700 54.36 -15.66 -20.84
N LYS A 701 53.82 -14.44 -20.76
CA LYS A 701 54.11 -13.46 -19.67
C LYS A 701 52.84 -12.78 -19.19
N CYS A 702 52.42 -13.07 -17.95
CA CYS A 702 51.20 -12.50 -17.35
C CYS A 702 51.37 -11.10 -16.76
N ILE A 703 52.60 -10.74 -16.38
CA ILE A 703 53.01 -9.36 -16.13
C ILE A 703 54.28 -9.13 -16.94
N ASN A 704 54.16 -8.28 -17.96
CA ASN A 704 55.24 -7.86 -18.84
C ASN A 704 55.55 -6.38 -18.61
N SER A 705 56.83 -6.00 -18.74
CA SER A 705 57.31 -4.62 -18.67
C SER A 705 58.10 -4.20 -19.91
N GLU A 706 58.16 -5.03 -20.95
CA GLU A 706 58.90 -4.75 -22.18
C GLU A 706 58.17 -3.71 -23.04
N SER A 707 58.80 -2.56 -23.21
CA SER A 707 58.34 -1.52 -24.11
C SER A 707 58.63 -1.85 -25.57
N TYR A 708 57.60 -1.89 -26.42
CA TYR A 708 57.75 -2.07 -27.85
C TYR A 708 57.86 -0.74 -28.60
N THR A 709 58.62 -0.76 -29.70
CA THR A 709 58.64 0.35 -30.63
C THR A 709 57.45 0.35 -31.61
N LEU A 710 57.22 1.47 -32.27
CA LEU A 710 55.92 1.97 -32.73
C LEU A 710 56.22 3.19 -33.68
N ASN A 711 55.41 3.59 -34.68
CA ASN A 711 55.83 4.59 -35.70
C ASN A 711 54.82 5.71 -36.04
N LEU A 712 55.11 6.97 -35.73
CA LEU A 712 54.43 8.19 -36.22
C LEU A 712 55.50 9.29 -36.42
N THR A 713 55.15 10.39 -37.11
CA THR A 713 56.02 11.57 -37.25
C THR A 713 55.26 12.89 -37.20
N ASP A 714 55.96 14.02 -36.99
CA ASP A 714 55.46 15.40 -37.16
C ASP A 714 54.91 15.70 -38.57
N LYS A 715 54.99 14.75 -39.51
CA LYS A 715 54.48 14.82 -40.87
C LYS A 715 53.39 13.79 -41.17
N CYS A 716 52.64 13.36 -40.15
CA CYS A 716 51.49 12.47 -40.36
C CYS A 716 50.38 13.10 -41.21
N ALA A 717 50.20 12.62 -42.44
CA ALA A 717 49.12 13.03 -43.33
C ALA A 717 47.73 12.80 -42.72
N LEU A 718 46.82 13.79 -42.88
CA LEU A 718 45.53 13.92 -42.20
C LEU A 718 45.57 13.62 -40.69
N ASP A 719 46.74 13.76 -40.07
CA ASP A 719 47.01 13.18 -38.78
C ASP A 719 46.42 11.73 -38.71
N ASN A 720 46.84 10.69 -39.45
CA ASN A 720 46.20 9.35 -39.28
C ASN A 720 46.86 8.38 -38.30
N CYS A 721 47.82 8.89 -37.52
CA CYS A 721 48.75 8.04 -36.80
C CYS A 721 48.50 7.96 -35.25
N PHE A 722 48.40 9.06 -34.45
CA PHE A 722 47.95 9.08 -33.01
C PHE A 722 46.49 8.52 -32.79
N LYS A 723 46.03 7.56 -33.61
CA LYS A 723 44.73 6.89 -33.52
C LYS A 723 44.86 5.68 -32.62
N ASP A 724 43.83 5.43 -31.82
CA ASP A 724 43.61 4.11 -31.19
C ASP A 724 44.81 3.54 -30.41
N LEU A 725 45.63 4.44 -29.85
CA LEU A 725 46.85 4.14 -29.07
C LEU A 725 46.57 3.38 -27.75
N TYR A 726 45.30 3.39 -27.34
CA TYR A 726 44.76 2.61 -26.25
C TYR A 726 43.76 1.60 -26.83
N PRO A 727 44.24 0.55 -27.54
CA PRO A 727 43.40 -0.60 -27.86
C PRO A 727 42.98 -1.27 -26.55
N GLU A 728 41.93 -2.08 -26.58
CA GLU A 728 41.54 -2.87 -25.41
C GLU A 728 42.62 -3.93 -25.14
N ARG A 729 43.47 -3.73 -24.12
CA ARG A 729 44.63 -4.59 -23.85
C ARG A 729 44.30 -5.86 -23.04
N LEU A 730 43.03 -6.08 -22.71
CA LEU A 730 42.53 -7.19 -21.86
C LEU A 730 41.38 -8.02 -22.49
N TYR A 731 41.19 -8.00 -23.81
CA TYR A 731 40.24 -8.90 -24.47
C TYR A 731 40.67 -10.38 -24.43
N ASN A 732 41.96 -10.64 -24.19
CA ASN A 732 42.57 -11.96 -24.20
C ASN A 732 43.69 -12.03 -23.15
N PHE A 733 43.51 -12.90 -22.16
CA PHE A 733 44.43 -13.11 -21.04
C PHE A 733 45.53 -14.13 -21.33
N PHE A 734 45.57 -14.71 -22.54
CA PHE A 734 46.59 -15.68 -22.97
C PHE A 734 46.83 -16.84 -21.97
N LYS A 735 45.75 -17.33 -21.34
CA LYS A 735 45.71 -18.34 -20.27
C LYS A 735 46.27 -17.93 -18.90
N CYS A 736 46.50 -16.64 -18.64
CA CYS A 736 46.87 -16.15 -17.31
C CYS A 736 45.74 -16.30 -16.28
N PRO A 737 46.05 -16.46 -14.98
CA PRO A 737 45.09 -16.79 -13.94
C PRO A 737 44.22 -15.60 -13.51
N LEU A 738 42.90 -15.80 -13.59
CA LEU A 738 41.88 -14.98 -12.95
C LEU A 738 41.57 -15.59 -11.58
N ILE A 739 42.20 -15.06 -10.53
CA ILE A 739 42.07 -15.53 -9.16
C ILE A 739 40.78 -14.98 -8.52
N VAL A 740 39.85 -15.86 -8.16
CA VAL A 740 38.53 -15.52 -7.63
C VAL A 740 38.37 -16.10 -6.22
N SER A 741 37.96 -15.26 -5.26
CA SER A 741 37.46 -15.70 -3.96
C SER A 741 35.97 -16.02 -4.04
N THR A 742 35.59 -17.22 -3.59
CA THR A 742 34.20 -17.63 -3.38
C THR A 742 34.15 -18.80 -2.40
N PHE A 743 32.95 -19.13 -1.91
CA PHE A 743 32.69 -20.25 -1.01
C PHE A 743 31.44 -21.00 -1.51
N GLU A 744 31.14 -22.15 -0.91
CA GLU A 744 29.96 -22.93 -1.30
C GLU A 744 28.66 -22.23 -0.86
N GLN A 745 27.79 -21.93 -1.81
CA GLN A 745 26.57 -21.16 -1.63
C GLN A 745 25.49 -21.62 -2.63
N PRO A 746 24.89 -22.82 -2.46
CA PRO A 746 23.83 -23.29 -3.36
C PRO A 746 22.63 -22.33 -3.38
N PRO A 747 22.00 -22.04 -4.55
CA PRO A 747 22.29 -22.53 -5.90
C PRO A 747 23.29 -21.68 -6.71
N PHE A 748 23.87 -20.65 -6.10
CA PHE A 748 24.73 -19.67 -6.78
C PHE A 748 26.11 -20.25 -7.08
N MET A 749 26.73 -20.88 -6.08
CA MET A 749 28.05 -21.50 -6.18
C MET A 749 28.05 -22.90 -5.56
N TYR A 750 28.49 -23.89 -6.32
CA TYR A 750 28.88 -25.21 -5.84
C TYR A 750 30.35 -25.41 -6.18
N LEU A 751 31.16 -25.90 -5.23
CA LEU A 751 32.60 -26.10 -5.43
C LEU A 751 32.93 -27.59 -5.39
N ASN A 752 33.65 -28.08 -6.40
CA ASN A 752 34.12 -29.47 -6.36
C ASN A 752 35.26 -29.63 -5.35
N ASN A 753 35.01 -30.36 -4.25
CA ASN A 753 35.95 -30.63 -3.15
C ASN A 753 37.36 -31.10 -3.55
N VAL A 754 37.57 -31.60 -4.77
CA VAL A 754 38.87 -32.08 -5.26
C VAL A 754 39.49 -31.14 -6.29
N THR A 755 38.70 -30.56 -7.21
CA THR A 755 39.23 -29.73 -8.32
C THR A 755 39.04 -28.23 -8.12
N MET A 756 38.30 -27.81 -7.09
CA MET A 756 37.82 -26.43 -6.88
C MET A 756 37.10 -25.83 -8.10
N GLU A 757 36.60 -26.67 -9.03
CA GLU A 757 35.82 -26.19 -10.15
C GLU A 757 34.46 -25.63 -9.68
N PRO A 758 34.12 -24.39 -10.05
CA PRO A 758 32.83 -23.80 -9.70
C PRO A 758 31.72 -24.27 -10.64
N SER A 759 30.50 -24.34 -10.13
CA SER A 759 29.26 -24.51 -10.91
C SER A 759 28.09 -23.85 -10.16
N GLY A 760 26.87 -23.88 -10.70
CA GLY A 760 25.76 -23.08 -10.19
C GLY A 760 25.54 -21.79 -10.99
N GLY A 761 24.63 -20.94 -10.53
CA GLY A 761 24.25 -19.71 -11.24
C GLY A 761 25.43 -18.75 -11.47
N ASP A 762 26.18 -18.44 -10.40
CA ASP A 762 27.37 -17.60 -10.44
C ASP A 762 28.58 -18.39 -10.97
N GLY A 763 28.68 -19.69 -10.63
CA GLY A 763 29.77 -20.58 -11.05
C GLY A 763 29.88 -20.77 -12.56
N ASP A 764 28.75 -20.95 -13.25
CA ASP A 764 28.72 -21.02 -14.72
C ASP A 764 28.97 -19.64 -15.35
N ILE A 765 28.53 -18.55 -14.72
CA ILE A 765 28.78 -17.18 -15.20
C ILE A 765 30.27 -16.81 -15.09
N ILE A 766 30.96 -17.14 -13.99
CA ILE A 766 32.42 -16.89 -13.89
C ILE A 766 33.22 -17.81 -14.83
N LYS A 767 32.78 -19.06 -15.07
CA LYS A 767 33.32 -19.91 -16.14
C LYS A 767 33.13 -19.31 -17.54
N LEU A 768 31.96 -18.73 -17.83
CA LEU A 768 31.69 -18.04 -19.09
C LEU A 768 32.60 -16.81 -19.27
N VAL A 769 32.76 -16.00 -18.21
CA VAL A 769 33.66 -14.84 -18.19
C VAL A 769 35.12 -15.24 -18.43
N ALA A 770 35.64 -16.22 -17.68
CA ALA A 770 37.02 -16.68 -17.86
C ALA A 770 37.27 -17.24 -19.27
N LYS A 771 36.29 -17.99 -19.82
CA LYS A 771 36.35 -18.52 -21.19
C LYS A 771 36.33 -17.42 -22.26
N ALA A 772 35.46 -16.42 -22.11
CA ALA A 772 35.35 -15.29 -23.05
C ALA A 772 36.64 -14.44 -23.06
N LEU A 773 37.26 -14.25 -21.90
CA LEU A 773 38.54 -13.54 -21.74
C LEU A 773 39.77 -14.41 -22.07
N ASN A 774 39.60 -15.70 -22.41
CA ASN A 774 40.69 -16.68 -22.59
C ASN A 774 41.70 -16.70 -21.41
N ALA A 775 41.17 -16.60 -20.19
CA ALA A 775 41.90 -16.73 -18.94
C ALA A 775 41.89 -18.18 -18.43
N THR A 776 42.81 -18.53 -17.54
CA THR A 776 42.61 -19.69 -16.64
C THR A 776 41.86 -19.21 -15.40
N LEU A 777 40.96 -20.03 -14.86
CA LEU A 777 40.18 -19.70 -13.66
C LEU A 777 40.81 -20.39 -12.46
N GLU A 778 41.14 -19.62 -11.42
CA GLU A 778 41.72 -20.12 -10.17
C GLU A 778 40.79 -19.72 -9.02
N ILE A 779 40.14 -20.71 -8.40
CA ILE A 779 39.25 -20.47 -7.25
C ILE A 779 40.03 -20.61 -5.95
N LYS A 780 39.77 -19.68 -5.01
CA LYS A 780 40.21 -19.74 -3.61
C LYS A 780 39.00 -19.57 -2.70
N THR A 781 39.03 -20.25 -1.56
CA THR A 781 38.12 -20.01 -0.44
C THR A 781 38.73 -18.99 0.52
N PRO A 782 37.92 -18.23 1.29
CA PRO A 782 38.44 -17.21 2.20
C PRO A 782 39.23 -17.83 3.36
N ILE A 783 40.28 -17.14 3.80
CA ILE A 783 41.15 -17.59 4.91
C ILE A 783 40.38 -17.72 6.23
N GLU A 784 39.33 -16.92 6.41
CA GLU A 784 38.63 -16.73 7.68
C GLU A 784 37.32 -17.56 7.78
N GLY A 785 36.99 -18.40 6.79
CA GLY A 785 35.82 -19.29 6.78
C GLY A 785 34.96 -19.18 5.52
N ASN A 786 33.78 -19.82 5.51
CA ASN A 786 32.79 -19.74 4.43
C ASN A 786 32.02 -18.39 4.45
N GLU A 787 32.74 -17.28 4.64
CA GLU A 787 32.14 -15.97 4.85
C GLU A 787 32.19 -15.04 3.65
N ALA A 788 31.07 -14.34 3.47
CA ALA A 788 30.94 -13.12 2.68
C ALA A 788 31.98 -12.05 3.03
N GLY A 789 32.17 -11.83 4.33
CA GLY A 789 32.97 -10.74 4.88
C GLY A 789 32.15 -9.65 5.58
N LEU A 790 32.59 -9.29 6.78
CA LEU A 790 32.08 -8.20 7.60
C LEU A 790 33.09 -7.05 7.63
N TYR A 791 32.64 -5.85 8.00
CA TYR A 791 33.51 -4.69 8.18
C TYR A 791 33.74 -4.41 9.67
N GLU A 792 34.91 -4.79 10.16
CA GLU A 792 35.29 -4.61 11.55
C GLU A 792 36.69 -4.01 11.68
N HIS A 793 36.91 -3.18 12.70
CA HIS A 793 38.24 -2.63 13.03
C HIS A 793 38.96 -1.94 11.84
N ASN A 794 38.19 -1.32 10.93
CA ASN A 794 38.59 -0.73 9.65
C ASN A 794 39.10 -1.70 8.56
N ASN A 795 38.97 -3.01 8.76
CA ASN A 795 39.29 -4.05 7.77
C ASN A 795 38.03 -4.79 7.30
N TRP A 796 38.12 -5.50 6.18
CA TRP A 796 37.11 -6.47 5.75
C TRP A 796 37.59 -7.91 6.02
N THR A 797 36.70 -8.76 6.51
CA THR A 797 36.95 -10.21 6.65
C THR A 797 36.47 -10.98 5.42
N GLY A 798 36.73 -12.30 5.36
CA GLY A 798 36.11 -13.23 4.42
C GLY A 798 36.41 -12.92 2.95
N SER A 799 35.48 -13.27 2.06
CA SER A 799 35.66 -13.15 0.60
C SER A 799 35.84 -11.70 0.12
N LEU A 800 35.16 -10.74 0.77
CA LEU A 800 35.39 -9.31 0.54
C LEU A 800 36.75 -8.86 1.10
N GLY A 801 37.19 -9.41 2.23
CA GLY A 801 38.50 -9.19 2.84
C GLY A 801 39.67 -9.63 1.97
N ASP A 802 39.53 -10.77 1.29
CA ASP A 802 40.49 -11.26 0.28
C ASP A 802 40.68 -10.26 -0.86
N VAL A 803 39.60 -9.64 -1.34
CA VAL A 803 39.64 -8.61 -2.37
C VAL A 803 40.22 -7.29 -1.84
N PHE A 804 39.81 -6.87 -0.63
CA PHE A 804 40.25 -5.63 0.01
C PHE A 804 41.77 -5.62 0.23
N ASN A 805 42.28 -6.71 0.81
CA ASN A 805 43.69 -6.90 1.11
C ASN A 805 44.53 -7.33 -0.12
N GLY A 806 43.90 -7.56 -1.28
CA GLY A 806 44.59 -7.92 -2.53
C GLY A 806 45.13 -9.36 -2.57
N ARG A 807 44.51 -10.28 -1.81
CA ARG A 807 44.80 -11.72 -1.82
C ARG A 807 44.25 -12.40 -3.09
N VAL A 808 43.21 -11.83 -3.70
CA VAL A 808 42.58 -12.28 -4.96
C VAL A 808 42.22 -11.08 -5.88
N HIS A 809 41.78 -11.37 -7.10
CA HIS A 809 41.37 -10.35 -8.07
C HIS A 809 39.88 -9.95 -7.98
N VAL A 810 39.02 -10.91 -7.62
CA VAL A 810 37.54 -10.83 -7.68
C VAL A 810 36.93 -11.61 -6.52
N SER A 811 35.78 -11.18 -6.02
CA SER A 811 34.88 -11.94 -5.14
C SER A 811 33.52 -12.15 -5.82
N VAL A 812 33.00 -13.38 -5.77
CA VAL A 812 31.67 -13.75 -6.33
C VAL A 812 30.90 -14.57 -5.30
N CYS A 813 30.00 -13.93 -4.55
CA CYS A 813 29.32 -14.52 -3.38
C CYS A 813 27.83 -14.14 -3.27
N SER A 814 27.18 -13.76 -4.38
CA SER A 814 25.77 -13.32 -4.45
C SER A 814 25.29 -12.48 -3.25
N LEU A 815 26.02 -11.40 -2.94
CA LEU A 815 25.79 -10.57 -1.76
C LEU A 815 24.92 -9.33 -2.04
N PRO A 816 23.98 -8.99 -1.13
CA PRO A 816 23.25 -7.74 -1.18
C PRO A 816 24.19 -6.51 -1.19
N VAL A 817 23.90 -5.55 -2.06
CA VAL A 817 24.67 -4.31 -2.19
C VAL A 817 24.22 -3.32 -1.11
N THR A 818 25.14 -2.92 -0.24
CA THR A 818 24.92 -1.91 0.81
C THR A 818 25.90 -0.74 0.65
N ALA A 819 25.59 0.41 1.28
CA ALA A 819 26.39 1.64 1.12
C ALA A 819 27.87 1.44 1.51
N ASN A 820 28.14 0.70 2.59
CA ASN A 820 29.49 0.35 3.04
C ASN A 820 30.28 -0.45 1.99
N LYS A 821 29.62 -1.41 1.32
CA LYS A 821 30.23 -2.22 0.26
C LYS A 821 30.49 -1.39 -1.00
N TYR A 822 29.53 -0.56 -1.42
CA TYR A 822 29.69 0.32 -2.58
C TYR A 822 30.75 1.41 -2.35
N GLY A 823 30.94 1.88 -1.12
CA GLY A 823 32.03 2.75 -0.73
C GLY A 823 33.39 2.09 -0.97
N ASN A 824 33.62 0.92 -0.35
CA ASN A 824 34.93 0.27 -0.29
C ASN A 824 35.34 -0.51 -1.56
N PHE A 825 34.38 -1.07 -2.31
CA PHE A 825 34.65 -1.94 -3.46
C PHE A 825 34.24 -1.32 -4.80
N GLN A 826 34.75 -1.90 -5.89
CA GLN A 826 34.30 -1.65 -7.25
C GLN A 826 33.39 -2.82 -7.68
N THR A 827 32.20 -2.55 -8.18
CA THR A 827 31.26 -3.60 -8.63
C THR A 827 31.35 -3.84 -10.14
N SER A 828 30.97 -5.05 -10.58
CA SER A 828 30.68 -5.34 -11.98
C SER A 828 29.41 -4.65 -12.49
N PHE A 829 29.15 -4.80 -13.79
CA PHE A 829 27.79 -4.76 -14.34
C PHE A 829 26.87 -5.74 -13.58
N ILE A 830 25.60 -5.36 -13.41
CA ILE A 830 24.59 -6.17 -12.70
C ILE A 830 24.12 -7.28 -13.64
N TYR A 831 24.22 -8.53 -13.21
CA TYR A 831 23.95 -9.69 -14.07
C TYR A 831 22.73 -10.54 -13.67
N ASN A 832 22.21 -10.33 -12.46
CA ASN A 832 20.98 -10.91 -11.92
C ASN A 832 20.42 -10.01 -10.78
N SER A 833 19.25 -10.34 -10.23
CA SER A 833 18.75 -9.82 -8.96
C SER A 833 18.24 -10.95 -8.04
N MET A 834 18.29 -10.73 -6.73
CA MET A 834 17.89 -11.68 -5.69
C MET A 834 16.78 -11.12 -4.80
N ASP A 835 15.86 -11.97 -4.35
CA ASP A 835 14.84 -11.63 -3.36
C ASP A 835 15.33 -12.03 -1.94
N ILE A 836 15.36 -11.10 -1.01
CA ILE A 836 15.53 -11.39 0.42
C ILE A 836 14.15 -11.42 1.10
N VAL A 837 13.84 -12.52 1.79
CA VAL A 837 12.51 -12.82 2.32
C VAL A 837 12.58 -13.31 3.76
N TRP A 838 11.47 -13.14 4.49
CA TRP A 838 11.26 -13.79 5.79
C TRP A 838 10.73 -15.21 5.60
N THR A 839 11.25 -16.13 6.40
CA THR A 839 10.87 -17.55 6.43
C THR A 839 10.51 -17.98 7.84
N ALA A 840 9.49 -18.84 7.97
CA ALA A 840 8.96 -19.33 9.24
C ALA A 840 8.49 -20.78 9.07
N GLN A 841 8.23 -21.49 10.17
CA GLN A 841 7.73 -22.87 10.08
C GLN A 841 6.31 -22.93 9.48
N MET A 842 5.92 -24.09 8.94
CA MET A 842 4.52 -24.33 8.57
C MET A 842 3.62 -24.31 9.83
N PRO A 843 2.46 -23.63 9.80
CA PRO A 843 1.50 -23.68 10.91
C PRO A 843 0.97 -25.10 11.16
N ALA A 844 0.45 -25.36 12.36
CA ALA A 844 0.02 -26.71 12.74
C ALA A 844 -1.19 -27.23 11.94
N ASN A 845 -1.30 -28.56 11.84
CA ASN A 845 -2.34 -29.24 11.07
C ASN A 845 -3.58 -29.50 11.98
N LYS A 846 -4.73 -28.89 11.68
CA LYS A 846 -5.93 -28.92 12.55
C LYS A 846 -6.43 -30.35 12.81
N PRO A 847 -6.93 -30.67 14.02
CA PRO A 847 -7.31 -32.02 14.41
C PRO A 847 -8.55 -32.53 13.65
N ALA A 848 -8.62 -33.86 13.45
CA ALA A 848 -9.63 -34.52 12.60
C ALA A 848 -11.09 -34.19 12.97
N TRP A 849 -11.42 -34.03 14.25
CA TRP A 849 -12.76 -33.64 14.71
C TRP A 849 -13.18 -32.27 14.18
N GLN A 850 -12.24 -31.34 14.04
CA GLN A 850 -12.50 -30.00 13.51
C GLN A 850 -12.68 -30.06 11.98
N ARG A 851 -11.97 -30.95 11.29
CA ARG A 851 -12.12 -31.22 9.84
C ARG A 851 -13.50 -31.79 9.50
N LEU A 852 -14.04 -32.67 10.35
CA LEU A 852 -15.40 -33.24 10.21
C LEU A 852 -16.51 -32.19 10.32
N LEU A 853 -16.31 -31.16 11.15
CA LEU A 853 -17.26 -30.06 11.33
C LEU A 853 -17.08 -28.92 10.32
N ASN A 854 -15.91 -28.82 9.70
CA ASN A 854 -15.53 -27.75 8.76
C ASN A 854 -16.46 -27.54 7.54
N PRO A 855 -17.12 -28.56 6.94
CA PRO A 855 -18.10 -28.36 5.87
C PRO A 855 -19.23 -27.38 6.19
N PHE A 856 -19.53 -27.18 7.48
CA PHE A 856 -20.43 -26.13 7.96
C PHE A 856 -19.62 -25.03 8.64
N GLN A 857 -19.86 -23.78 8.24
CA GLN A 857 -19.39 -22.60 8.98
C GLN A 857 -19.94 -22.61 10.41
N THR A 858 -19.19 -22.05 11.37
CA THR A 858 -19.55 -22.02 12.80
C THR A 858 -20.97 -21.50 13.03
N ASN A 859 -21.39 -20.46 12.31
CA ASN A 859 -22.74 -19.89 12.37
C ASN A 859 -23.83 -20.92 12.04
N LEU A 860 -23.62 -21.77 11.02
CA LEU A 860 -24.60 -22.78 10.62
C LEU A 860 -24.66 -23.94 11.63
N ARG A 861 -23.52 -24.32 12.25
CA ARG A 861 -23.51 -25.29 13.36
C ARG A 861 -24.33 -24.79 14.55
N ILE A 862 -24.17 -23.52 14.91
CA ILE A 862 -24.91 -22.85 15.99
C ILE A 862 -26.42 -22.82 15.67
N ILE A 863 -26.79 -22.50 14.42
CA ILE A 863 -28.19 -22.52 13.97
C ILE A 863 -28.79 -23.94 14.06
N LEU A 864 -28.09 -24.97 13.57
CA LEU A 864 -28.55 -26.37 13.66
C LEU A 864 -28.73 -26.83 15.12
N PHE A 865 -27.79 -26.48 16.00
CA PHE A 865 -27.90 -26.75 17.43
C PHE A 865 -29.16 -26.10 18.03
N PHE A 866 -29.41 -24.82 17.77
CA PHE A 866 -30.61 -24.15 18.28
C PHE A 866 -31.93 -24.64 17.65
N ILE A 867 -31.92 -25.14 16.41
CA ILE A 867 -33.08 -25.83 15.83
C ILE A 867 -33.40 -27.10 16.63
N PHE A 868 -32.40 -27.92 16.96
CA PHE A 868 -32.61 -29.12 17.78
C PHE A 868 -33.03 -28.80 19.22
N VAL A 869 -32.44 -27.77 19.86
CA VAL A 869 -32.90 -27.27 21.17
C VAL A 869 -34.36 -26.77 21.08
N GLY A 870 -34.74 -26.09 20.00
CA GLY A 870 -36.13 -25.72 19.72
C GLY A 870 -37.07 -26.93 19.65
N ILE A 871 -36.63 -28.03 19.02
CA ILE A 871 -37.39 -29.29 18.95
C ILE A 871 -37.49 -29.98 20.34
N VAL A 872 -36.43 -29.93 21.17
CA VAL A 872 -36.49 -30.37 22.59
C VAL A 872 -37.58 -29.59 23.32
N ILE A 873 -37.54 -28.26 23.25
CA ILE A 873 -38.47 -27.35 23.94
C ILE A 873 -39.91 -27.57 23.45
N LEU A 874 -40.13 -27.70 22.13
CA LEU A 874 -41.45 -28.00 21.55
C LEU A 874 -41.99 -29.36 22.02
N ASN A 875 -41.14 -30.38 22.13
CA ASN A 875 -41.53 -31.72 22.59
C ASN A 875 -41.85 -31.74 24.09
N ALA A 876 -41.07 -31.02 24.91
CA ALA A 876 -41.35 -30.82 26.34
C ALA A 876 -42.64 -30.03 26.56
N PHE A 877 -42.82 -28.91 25.86
CA PHE A 877 -44.05 -28.10 25.87
C PHE A 877 -45.26 -28.93 25.42
N ALA A 878 -45.10 -29.78 24.39
CA ALA A 878 -46.14 -30.69 23.92
C ALA A 878 -46.58 -31.77 24.94
N LYS A 879 -45.73 -32.10 25.92
CA LYS A 879 -46.05 -33.00 27.06
C LYS A 879 -46.52 -32.26 28.33
N SER A 880 -46.23 -30.96 28.44
CA SER A 880 -46.53 -30.13 29.63
C SER A 880 -48.01 -30.15 30.05
N SER A 881 -48.25 -29.94 31.35
CA SER A 881 -49.58 -29.87 31.96
C SER A 881 -50.40 -28.67 31.43
N THR A 882 -49.76 -27.52 31.20
CA THR A 882 -50.39 -26.32 30.63
C THR A 882 -50.91 -26.58 29.21
N TRP A 883 -50.11 -27.22 28.36
CA TRP A 883 -50.56 -27.64 27.02
C TRP A 883 -51.59 -28.78 27.04
N ARG A 884 -51.73 -29.52 28.16
CA ARG A 884 -52.85 -30.45 28.43
C ARG A 884 -54.12 -29.77 28.97
N LYS A 885 -54.02 -28.56 29.56
CA LYS A 885 -55.17 -27.68 29.85
C LYS A 885 -55.64 -27.02 28.53
N PHE A 886 -54.73 -26.35 27.81
CA PHE A 886 -55.02 -25.64 26.55
C PHE A 886 -55.68 -26.54 25.47
N ARG A 887 -55.13 -27.75 25.22
CA ARG A 887 -55.72 -28.69 24.24
C ARG A 887 -57.14 -29.14 24.57
N ARG A 888 -57.57 -29.13 25.84
CA ARG A 888 -58.96 -29.46 26.23
C ARG A 888 -59.93 -28.34 25.84
N VAL A 889 -59.51 -27.07 25.94
CA VAL A 889 -60.29 -25.92 25.46
C VAL A 889 -60.46 -25.97 23.94
N VAL A 890 -59.38 -26.24 23.20
CA VAL A 890 -59.36 -26.18 21.72
C VAL A 890 -59.72 -27.52 21.05
N ARG A 891 -60.15 -28.55 21.80
CA ARG A 891 -60.48 -29.91 21.30
C ARG A 891 -59.39 -30.60 20.44
N ILE A 892 -58.10 -30.24 20.61
CA ILE A 892 -56.99 -30.80 19.81
C ILE A 892 -56.49 -32.12 20.42
N SER A 893 -56.68 -33.24 19.71
CA SER A 893 -56.24 -34.56 20.19
C SER A 893 -54.71 -34.69 20.31
N PRO A 894 -54.21 -35.44 21.32
CA PRO A 894 -52.80 -35.42 21.72
C PRO A 894 -51.87 -36.05 20.67
N ILE A 895 -50.64 -35.52 20.61
CA ILE A 895 -49.53 -36.07 19.83
C ILE A 895 -48.89 -37.17 20.68
N ARG A 896 -49.06 -38.45 20.29
CA ARG A 896 -48.45 -39.60 20.97
C ARG A 896 -46.99 -39.88 20.54
N SER A 897 -46.56 -39.34 19.40
CA SER A 897 -45.22 -39.53 18.83
C SER A 897 -44.16 -38.68 19.54
N ASN A 898 -43.01 -39.25 19.87
CA ASN A 898 -41.86 -38.52 20.39
C ASN A 898 -41.20 -37.69 19.28
N LEU A 899 -41.53 -36.39 19.18
CA LEU A 899 -41.14 -35.54 18.05
C LEU A 899 -39.62 -35.42 17.90
N LEU A 900 -38.88 -35.33 19.01
CA LEU A 900 -37.42 -35.27 18.99
C LEU A 900 -36.80 -36.51 18.33
N PHE A 901 -37.30 -37.71 18.65
CA PHE A 901 -36.79 -38.95 18.08
C PHE A 901 -37.04 -39.03 16.57
N TYR A 902 -38.23 -38.65 16.09
CA TYR A 902 -38.52 -38.61 14.66
C TYR A 902 -37.76 -37.50 13.92
N SER A 903 -37.61 -36.30 14.49
CA SER A 903 -36.80 -35.25 13.88
C SER A 903 -35.32 -35.63 13.77
N TRP A 904 -34.76 -36.29 14.80
CA TRP A 904 -33.39 -36.82 14.78
C TRP A 904 -33.21 -37.96 13.79
N ALA A 905 -34.12 -38.94 13.78
CA ALA A 905 -34.12 -40.04 12.81
C ALA A 905 -34.18 -39.52 11.35
N LEU A 906 -35.08 -38.59 11.05
CA LEU A 906 -35.20 -37.99 9.71
C LEU A 906 -33.96 -37.15 9.32
N PHE A 907 -33.29 -36.50 10.28
CA PHE A 907 -32.04 -35.78 10.04
C PHE A 907 -30.87 -36.73 9.72
N LEU A 908 -30.84 -37.90 10.37
CA LEU A 908 -29.95 -39.01 10.01
C LEU A 908 -30.40 -39.78 8.75
N ALA A 909 -31.53 -39.39 8.13
CA ALA A 909 -32.20 -40.05 7.00
C ALA A 909 -32.64 -41.51 7.26
N ILE A 910 -32.92 -41.85 8.52
CA ILE A 910 -33.53 -43.12 8.92
C ILE A 910 -35.05 -43.05 8.65
N PRO A 911 -35.67 -44.07 8.01
CA PRO A 911 -37.10 -44.06 7.72
C PRO A 911 -37.95 -44.13 9.00
N ILE A 912 -39.00 -43.31 9.07
CA ILE A 912 -39.95 -43.35 10.20
C ILE A 912 -41.00 -44.45 9.99
N ILE A 913 -41.06 -45.41 10.92
CA ILE A 913 -41.93 -46.59 10.88
C ILE A 913 -43.43 -46.23 10.76
N LYS A 914 -43.86 -45.03 11.20
CA LYS A 914 -45.27 -44.66 11.32
C LYS A 914 -45.52 -43.20 10.89
N MET A 915 -45.97 -43.01 9.65
CA MET A 915 -46.30 -41.68 9.13
C MET A 915 -47.48 -41.02 9.87
N PRO A 916 -47.46 -39.68 10.04
CA PRO A 916 -48.50 -38.96 10.77
C PRO A 916 -49.79 -38.78 9.95
N ARG A 917 -50.89 -39.40 10.38
CA ARG A 917 -52.21 -39.32 9.71
C ARG A 917 -52.85 -37.91 9.65
N LYS A 918 -52.32 -36.89 10.35
CA LYS A 918 -52.87 -35.52 10.36
C LYS A 918 -52.17 -34.64 9.32
N ARG A 919 -52.91 -34.14 8.32
CA ARG A 919 -52.43 -33.24 7.25
C ARG A 919 -51.44 -32.13 7.71
N PRO A 920 -51.69 -31.33 8.76
CA PRO A 920 -50.73 -30.28 9.17
C PRO A 920 -49.42 -30.83 9.75
N LEU A 921 -49.44 -31.97 10.45
CA LEU A 921 -48.23 -32.59 10.99
C LEU A 921 -47.46 -33.36 9.90
N LEU A 922 -48.18 -33.90 8.92
CA LEU A 922 -47.60 -34.46 7.68
C LEU A 922 -46.87 -33.38 6.87
N LEU A 923 -47.43 -32.17 6.75
CA LEU A 923 -46.77 -31.04 6.08
C LEU A 923 -45.48 -30.62 6.80
N ILE A 924 -45.50 -30.54 8.14
CA ILE A 924 -44.29 -30.27 8.96
C ILE A 924 -43.24 -31.37 8.77
N VAL A 925 -43.64 -32.64 8.67
CA VAL A 925 -42.71 -33.74 8.39
C VAL A 925 -42.14 -33.64 6.97
N TYR A 926 -42.93 -33.28 5.95
CA TYR A 926 -42.41 -33.08 4.60
C TYR A 926 -41.45 -31.87 4.49
N THR A 927 -41.73 -30.75 5.15
CA THR A 927 -40.79 -29.61 5.16
C THR A 927 -39.53 -29.94 5.93
N TRP A 928 -39.62 -30.72 7.02
CA TRP A 928 -38.44 -31.23 7.73
C TRP A 928 -37.63 -32.22 6.88
N ILE A 929 -38.27 -33.10 6.12
CA ILE A 929 -37.61 -34.01 5.17
C ILE A 929 -36.85 -33.21 4.09
N TRP A 930 -37.48 -32.21 3.48
CA TRP A 930 -36.81 -31.34 2.50
C TRP A 930 -35.63 -30.57 3.10
N PHE A 931 -35.78 -30.03 4.31
CA PHE A 931 -34.69 -29.38 5.04
C PHE A 931 -33.53 -30.34 5.31
N CYS A 932 -33.82 -31.53 5.85
CA CYS A 932 -32.80 -32.55 6.13
C CYS A 932 -32.12 -33.03 4.85
N PHE A 933 -32.86 -33.22 3.76
CA PHE A 933 -32.33 -33.61 2.46
C PHE A 933 -31.34 -32.56 1.91
N ILE A 934 -31.70 -31.27 1.95
CA ILE A 934 -30.84 -30.18 1.48
C ILE A 934 -29.58 -30.08 2.36
N VAL A 935 -29.73 -30.05 3.68
CA VAL A 935 -28.61 -29.93 4.64
C VAL A 935 -27.67 -31.13 4.55
N LYS A 936 -28.20 -32.35 4.45
CA LYS A 936 -27.43 -33.59 4.26
C LYS A 936 -26.69 -33.59 2.91
N SER A 937 -27.36 -33.23 1.82
CA SER A 937 -26.75 -33.22 0.48
C SER A 937 -25.61 -32.20 0.40
N ALA A 938 -25.81 -31.00 0.94
CA ALA A 938 -24.76 -29.98 1.04
C ALA A 938 -23.56 -30.45 1.89
N TYR A 939 -23.83 -31.09 3.04
CA TYR A 939 -22.79 -31.67 3.88
C TYR A 939 -22.00 -32.76 3.15
N GLN A 940 -22.67 -33.75 2.54
CA GLN A 940 -22.02 -34.86 1.85
C GLN A 940 -21.19 -34.40 0.64
N ALA A 941 -21.67 -33.42 -0.12
CA ALA A 941 -20.94 -32.85 -1.25
C ALA A 941 -19.60 -32.19 -0.84
N VAL A 942 -19.56 -31.54 0.33
CA VAL A 942 -18.36 -30.83 0.82
C VAL A 942 -17.46 -31.72 1.71
N LEU A 943 -18.03 -32.68 2.44
CA LEU A 943 -17.33 -33.53 3.40
C LEU A 943 -16.14 -34.29 2.78
N ILE A 944 -16.33 -34.89 1.61
CA ILE A 944 -15.27 -35.67 0.93
C ILE A 944 -14.07 -34.77 0.59
N ARG A 945 -14.30 -33.49 0.26
CA ARG A 945 -13.24 -32.50 0.04
C ARG A 945 -12.61 -32.06 1.37
N SER A 946 -13.41 -31.82 2.40
CA SER A 946 -12.93 -31.36 3.72
C SER A 946 -12.19 -32.43 4.55
N LEU A 947 -12.35 -33.71 4.23
CA LEU A 947 -11.57 -34.81 4.83
C LEU A 947 -10.31 -35.17 4.04
N LYS A 948 -10.27 -34.90 2.73
CA LYS A 948 -9.09 -35.12 1.88
C LYS A 948 -8.11 -33.95 1.88
N ASN A 949 -8.60 -32.74 2.08
CA ASN A 949 -7.76 -31.56 2.21
C ASN A 949 -7.19 -31.47 3.63
N GLU A 950 -5.90 -31.21 3.72
CA GLU A 950 -5.27 -30.75 4.96
C GLU A 950 -5.74 -29.32 5.27
N LEU A 951 -5.99 -29.06 6.55
CA LEU A 951 -6.50 -27.79 7.04
C LEU A 951 -5.54 -27.28 8.10
N TYR A 952 -4.75 -26.28 7.73
CA TYR A 952 -3.74 -25.69 8.58
C TYR A 952 -4.32 -24.61 9.50
N GLU A 953 -3.58 -24.24 10.54
CA GLU A 953 -3.82 -23.03 11.33
C GLU A 953 -3.49 -21.75 10.52
N SER A 954 -3.60 -20.57 11.13
CA SER A 954 -3.39 -19.30 10.43
C SER A 954 -1.92 -19.10 10.07
N PHE A 955 -1.64 -18.97 8.77
CA PHE A 955 -0.35 -18.55 8.23
C PHE A 955 -0.01 -17.11 8.66
N LEU A 956 1.29 -16.81 8.80
CA LEU A 956 1.78 -15.45 9.05
C LEU A 956 1.66 -14.61 7.76
N THR A 957 0.95 -13.49 7.76
CA THR A 957 0.67 -12.74 6.53
C THR A 957 1.74 -11.70 6.18
N ASP A 958 2.46 -11.22 7.18
CA ASP A 958 3.21 -9.95 7.18
C ASP A 958 4.15 -9.93 8.39
N PHE A 959 5.17 -9.06 8.40
CA PHE A 959 6.13 -8.97 9.49
C PHE A 959 5.53 -8.35 10.77
N GLU A 960 4.48 -7.53 10.67
CA GLU A 960 3.77 -7.02 11.86
C GLU A 960 3.14 -8.17 12.67
N SER A 961 2.64 -9.22 12.00
CA SER A 961 2.16 -10.45 12.63
C SER A 961 3.25 -11.20 13.40
N VAL A 962 4.51 -11.12 12.98
CA VAL A 962 5.68 -11.70 13.67
C VAL A 962 5.93 -10.95 14.99
N LEU A 963 5.95 -9.61 14.91
CA LEU A 963 6.12 -8.71 16.07
C LEU A 963 4.97 -8.86 17.07
N ARG A 964 3.72 -8.91 16.58
CA ARG A 964 2.49 -9.06 17.36
C ARG A 964 2.43 -10.40 18.10
N ASN A 965 2.90 -11.48 17.48
CA ASN A 965 3.03 -12.80 18.09
C ASN A 965 4.29 -12.96 18.96
N LYS A 966 5.18 -11.96 18.97
CA LYS A 966 6.46 -11.93 19.73
C LYS A 966 7.41 -13.10 19.40
N LEU A 967 7.42 -13.52 18.13
CA LEU A 967 8.32 -14.56 17.66
C LEU A 967 9.77 -14.03 17.58
N PRO A 968 10.79 -14.86 17.88
CA PRO A 968 12.19 -14.45 17.70
C PRO A 968 12.54 -14.41 16.21
N TYR A 969 13.32 -13.42 15.79
CA TYR A 969 13.70 -13.20 14.39
C TYR A 969 15.15 -12.73 14.24
N GLY A 970 15.70 -12.96 13.05
CA GLY A 970 17.08 -12.60 12.74
C GLY A 970 17.59 -13.25 11.46
N GLY A 971 18.91 -13.32 11.33
CA GLY A 971 19.58 -13.81 10.12
C GLY A 971 20.95 -13.14 9.92
N LEU A 972 21.48 -13.29 8.71
CA LEU A 972 22.80 -12.79 8.33
C LEU A 972 23.04 -11.34 8.75
N VAL A 973 24.17 -11.06 9.41
CA VAL A 973 24.53 -9.73 9.93
C VAL A 973 24.43 -8.64 8.87
N THR A 974 24.77 -8.93 7.60
CA THR A 974 24.69 -7.95 6.51
C THR A 974 23.26 -7.56 6.11
N LEU A 975 22.23 -8.28 6.56
CA LEU A 975 20.83 -7.91 6.36
C LEU A 975 20.32 -6.94 7.44
N ARG A 976 20.93 -6.98 8.64
CA ARG A 976 20.66 -6.02 9.72
C ARG A 976 20.99 -4.57 9.33
N GLU A 977 21.92 -4.36 8.39
CA GLU A 977 22.23 -3.03 7.83
C GLU A 977 21.01 -2.33 7.20
N TYR A 978 20.01 -3.07 6.68
CA TYR A 978 18.82 -2.48 6.08
C TYR A 978 17.83 -1.87 7.09
N TYR A 979 17.92 -2.25 8.37
CA TYR A 979 17.04 -1.77 9.45
C TYR A 979 17.72 -0.74 10.36
N ILE A 980 18.80 -0.09 9.92
CA ILE A 980 19.61 0.80 10.77
C ILE A 980 18.84 2.00 11.33
N ASP A 981 17.85 2.51 10.60
CA ASP A 981 16.95 3.58 11.05
C ASP A 981 15.83 3.07 11.98
N GLU A 982 15.47 1.78 11.88
CA GLU A 982 14.39 1.14 12.65
C GLU A 982 14.93 0.46 13.92
N GLN A 983 15.32 1.27 14.90
CA GLN A 983 16.01 0.82 16.13
C GLN A 983 15.29 -0.31 16.90
N GLU A 984 13.96 -0.35 16.87
CA GLU A 984 13.13 -1.44 17.44
C GLU A 984 13.50 -2.81 16.85
N ILE A 985 13.68 -2.90 15.53
CA ILE A 985 14.08 -4.12 14.82
C ILE A 985 15.58 -4.32 14.93
N TYR A 986 16.37 -3.27 14.70
CA TYR A 986 17.84 -3.32 14.74
C TYR A 986 18.40 -3.86 16.07
N ASN A 987 17.80 -3.49 17.20
CA ASN A 987 18.26 -3.89 18.53
C ASN A 987 17.81 -5.29 18.95
N LYS A 988 16.74 -5.83 18.34
CA LYS A 988 16.19 -7.17 18.62
C LYS A 988 16.63 -8.24 17.63
N TRP A 989 17.19 -7.85 16.49
CA TRP A 989 17.71 -8.75 15.46
C TRP A 989 18.76 -9.71 16.02
N VAL A 990 18.50 -11.02 15.95
CA VAL A 990 19.49 -12.05 16.26
C VAL A 990 20.47 -12.19 15.09
N PRO A 991 21.76 -11.86 15.26
CA PRO A 991 22.76 -12.11 14.22
C PRO A 991 23.03 -13.60 14.11
N LEU A 992 23.08 -14.12 12.89
CA LEU A 992 23.52 -15.47 12.55
C LEU A 992 24.63 -15.38 11.50
N ASP A 993 25.57 -16.32 11.50
CA ASP A 993 26.46 -16.56 10.35
C ASP A 993 25.75 -17.39 9.25
N TYR A 994 26.47 -17.83 8.22
CA TYR A 994 25.87 -18.60 7.13
C TYR A 994 25.52 -20.04 7.54
N ASP A 995 26.39 -20.68 8.29
CA ASP A 995 26.21 -22.07 8.72
C ASP A 995 25.08 -22.10 9.77
N ASP A 996 25.10 -21.23 10.78
CA ASP A 996 24.04 -21.04 11.77
C ASP A 996 22.67 -20.69 11.13
N ALA A 997 22.67 -19.91 10.03
CA ALA A 997 21.45 -19.61 9.29
C ALA A 997 20.91 -20.84 8.54
N THR A 998 21.75 -21.67 7.93
CA THR A 998 21.32 -22.94 7.32
C THR A 998 20.85 -23.94 8.39
N ASP A 999 21.56 -24.07 9.50
CA ASP A 999 21.20 -24.91 10.64
C ASP A 999 19.88 -24.44 11.30
N THR A 1000 19.57 -23.14 11.23
CA THR A 1000 18.28 -22.56 11.62
C THR A 1000 17.17 -22.84 10.59
N LEU A 1001 17.48 -22.83 9.29
CA LEU A 1001 16.54 -23.27 8.25
C LEU A 1001 16.22 -24.77 8.35
N ASP A 1002 17.20 -25.60 8.72
CA ASP A 1002 17.01 -27.01 9.08
C ASP A 1002 16.00 -27.15 10.23
N LYS A 1003 16.16 -26.36 11.30
CA LYS A 1003 15.27 -26.39 12.48
C LYS A 1003 13.85 -25.89 12.15
N ILE A 1004 13.72 -24.85 11.32
CA ILE A 1004 12.45 -24.29 10.84
C ILE A 1004 11.72 -25.28 9.91
N SER A 1005 12.43 -25.89 8.95
CA SER A 1005 11.85 -26.80 7.96
C SER A 1005 11.41 -28.15 8.55
N ASN A 1006 11.99 -28.54 9.68
CA ASN A 1006 11.55 -29.66 10.51
C ASN A 1006 10.41 -29.30 11.50
N GLY A 1007 10.02 -28.02 11.62
CA GLY A 1007 9.00 -27.58 12.59
C GLY A 1007 9.43 -27.71 14.06
N SER A 1008 10.72 -27.50 14.33
CA SER A 1008 11.32 -27.63 15.68
C SER A 1008 11.56 -26.28 16.38
N THR A 1009 11.39 -25.17 15.68
CA THR A 1009 11.63 -23.81 16.19
C THR A 1009 10.67 -22.79 15.57
N ASP A 1010 10.06 -21.96 16.42
CA ASP A 1010 9.16 -20.86 16.03
C ASP A 1010 9.92 -19.60 15.48
N PHE A 1011 11.18 -19.75 15.11
CA PHE A 1011 12.06 -18.66 14.67
C PHE A 1011 11.70 -18.17 13.26
N VAL A 1012 11.83 -16.86 13.03
CA VAL A 1012 11.58 -16.22 11.73
C VAL A 1012 12.90 -15.71 11.13
N LEU A 1013 13.39 -16.44 10.13
CA LEU A 1013 14.70 -16.25 9.52
C LEU A 1013 14.63 -15.38 8.25
N ALA A 1014 15.42 -14.31 8.21
CA ALA A 1014 15.68 -13.51 7.03
C ALA A 1014 16.77 -14.17 6.17
N MET A 1015 16.43 -14.60 4.95
CA MET A 1015 17.41 -15.19 4.03
C MET A 1015 17.08 -14.95 2.56
N ASN A 1016 18.06 -15.24 1.70
CA ASN A 1016 17.90 -15.25 0.25
C ASN A 1016 16.94 -16.38 -0.17
N LYS A 1017 15.90 -16.00 -0.92
CA LYS A 1017 14.79 -16.86 -1.34
C LYS A 1017 15.22 -18.05 -2.20
N GLU A 1018 16.21 -17.88 -3.06
CA GLU A 1018 16.71 -18.94 -3.92
C GLU A 1018 17.46 -20.02 -3.12
N ILE A 1019 18.16 -19.65 -2.03
CA ILE A 1019 18.78 -20.60 -1.08
C ILE A 1019 17.71 -21.36 -0.28
N VAL A 1020 16.67 -20.66 0.18
CA VAL A 1020 15.52 -21.28 0.87
C VAL A 1020 14.81 -22.31 -0.01
N ILE A 1021 14.62 -21.97 -1.29
CA ILE A 1021 14.04 -22.87 -2.30
C ILE A 1021 14.94 -24.09 -2.49
N GLU A 1022 16.26 -23.91 -2.57
CA GLU A 1022 17.24 -24.98 -2.77
C GLU A 1022 17.24 -26.01 -1.63
N HIS A 1023 17.32 -25.55 -0.38
CA HIS A 1023 17.32 -26.43 0.81
C HIS A 1023 16.06 -27.32 0.89
N LEU A 1024 14.90 -26.81 0.43
CA LEU A 1024 13.63 -27.56 0.35
C LEU A 1024 13.58 -28.58 -0.79
N ILE A 1025 14.50 -28.53 -1.75
CA ILE A 1025 14.60 -29.49 -2.86
C ILE A 1025 15.47 -30.68 -2.45
N GLU A 1026 16.54 -30.43 -1.71
CA GLU A 1026 17.38 -31.48 -1.12
C GLU A 1026 16.58 -32.28 -0.08
N ASN A 1027 15.76 -31.59 0.72
CA ASN A 1027 14.91 -32.18 1.76
C ASN A 1027 13.42 -32.24 1.35
N THR A 1028 13.07 -33.08 0.36
CA THR A 1028 11.74 -33.09 -0.29
C THR A 1028 10.54 -33.29 0.63
N ASP A 1029 10.73 -33.91 1.80
CA ASP A 1029 9.68 -34.21 2.77
C ASP A 1029 9.42 -33.06 3.76
N ARG A 1030 10.21 -31.98 3.70
CA ARG A 1030 10.13 -30.83 4.61
C ARG A 1030 9.37 -29.66 4.01
N HIS A 1031 8.67 -28.91 4.86
CA HIS A 1031 7.80 -27.80 4.44
C HIS A 1031 7.93 -26.62 5.41
N LEU A 1032 8.14 -25.42 4.87
CA LEU A 1032 8.17 -24.16 5.62
C LEU A 1032 7.30 -23.10 4.93
N GLN A 1033 6.99 -22.02 5.64
CA GLN A 1033 6.33 -20.85 5.10
C GLN A 1033 7.36 -19.79 4.68
N ILE A 1034 7.20 -19.24 3.47
CA ILE A 1034 7.83 -17.98 3.05
C ILE A 1034 6.76 -16.88 3.16
N LEU A 1035 7.08 -15.75 3.79
CA LEU A 1035 6.16 -14.61 3.87
C LEU A 1035 6.11 -13.88 2.51
N PRO A 1036 4.97 -13.25 2.14
CA PRO A 1036 4.84 -12.53 0.87
C PRO A 1036 5.62 -11.21 0.86
N GLU A 1037 5.85 -10.63 2.03
CA GLU A 1037 6.62 -9.41 2.25
C GLU A 1037 8.13 -9.68 2.08
N LYS A 1038 8.81 -8.80 1.34
CA LYS A 1038 10.24 -8.87 1.05
C LYS A 1038 10.98 -7.81 1.85
N ILE A 1039 12.18 -8.15 2.35
CA ILE A 1039 13.08 -7.18 2.99
C ILE A 1039 13.68 -6.26 1.92
N VAL A 1040 14.23 -6.86 0.85
CA VAL A 1040 14.83 -6.12 -0.27
C VAL A 1040 14.90 -7.00 -1.51
N ASN A 1041 14.80 -6.39 -2.70
CA ASN A 1041 15.29 -7.00 -3.93
C ASN A 1041 16.65 -6.37 -4.26
N SER A 1042 17.74 -7.13 -4.19
CA SER A 1042 19.10 -6.61 -4.42
C SER A 1042 19.63 -7.02 -5.78
N PRO A 1043 20.35 -6.15 -6.51
CA PRO A 1043 21.15 -6.57 -7.65
C PRO A 1043 22.27 -7.53 -7.22
N THR A 1044 22.63 -8.44 -8.13
CA THR A 1044 23.78 -9.36 -8.01
C THR A 1044 24.96 -8.83 -8.82
N VAL A 1045 26.12 -8.72 -8.18
CA VAL A 1045 27.36 -8.16 -8.76
C VAL A 1045 28.58 -8.96 -8.30
N MET A 1046 29.65 -8.92 -9.09
CA MET A 1046 30.99 -9.34 -8.66
C MET A 1046 31.70 -8.15 -8.03
N TYR A 1047 32.44 -8.39 -6.95
CA TYR A 1047 33.15 -7.36 -6.20
C TYR A 1047 34.66 -7.41 -6.53
N PHE A 1048 35.23 -6.25 -6.81
CA PHE A 1048 36.63 -6.03 -7.11
C PHE A 1048 37.22 -5.01 -6.13
N LYS A 1049 38.55 -4.99 -5.99
CA LYS A 1049 39.25 -3.92 -5.28
C LYS A 1049 38.92 -2.58 -5.96
N LYS A 1050 38.81 -1.49 -5.18
CA LYS A 1050 38.53 -0.16 -5.74
C LYS A 1050 39.52 0.18 -6.87
N HIS A 1051 39.00 0.66 -7.99
CA HIS A 1051 39.78 0.96 -9.21
C HIS A 1051 40.49 -0.24 -9.88
N SER A 1052 40.03 -1.47 -9.66
CA SER A 1052 40.58 -2.65 -10.36
C SER A 1052 40.35 -2.61 -11.88
N VAL A 1053 41.45 -2.77 -12.63
CA VAL A 1053 41.50 -2.90 -14.10
C VAL A 1053 40.64 -4.02 -14.67
N LEU A 1054 40.33 -5.03 -13.86
CA LEU A 1054 39.58 -6.22 -14.27
C LEU A 1054 38.07 -5.99 -14.29
N ALA A 1055 37.59 -4.93 -13.63
CA ALA A 1055 36.15 -4.63 -13.55
C ALA A 1055 35.55 -4.32 -14.92
N GLN A 1056 36.25 -3.60 -15.81
CA GLN A 1056 35.73 -3.26 -17.14
C GLN A 1056 35.64 -4.47 -18.08
N PRO A 1057 36.70 -5.29 -18.32
CA PRO A 1057 36.61 -6.46 -19.21
C PRO A 1057 35.54 -7.46 -18.77
N VAL A 1058 35.45 -7.74 -17.46
CA VAL A 1058 34.41 -8.62 -16.90
C VAL A 1058 33.02 -8.00 -17.10
N SER A 1059 32.85 -6.71 -16.84
CA SER A 1059 31.56 -6.02 -17.02
C SER A 1059 31.10 -6.00 -18.48
N HIS A 1060 32.01 -5.93 -19.45
CA HIS A 1060 31.68 -5.99 -20.88
C HIS A 1060 31.19 -7.38 -21.29
N VAL A 1061 31.84 -8.45 -20.82
CA VAL A 1061 31.35 -9.82 -21.03
C VAL A 1061 30.00 -10.04 -20.34
N LEU A 1062 29.82 -9.51 -19.13
CA LEU A 1062 28.55 -9.60 -18.41
C LEU A 1062 27.42 -8.82 -19.08
N SER A 1063 27.66 -7.61 -19.62
CA SER A 1063 26.61 -6.84 -20.32
C SER A 1063 26.15 -7.58 -21.58
N ILE A 1064 27.08 -8.09 -22.40
CA ILE A 1064 26.76 -8.95 -23.55
C ILE A 1064 26.00 -10.21 -23.09
N SER A 1065 26.37 -10.82 -21.97
CA SER A 1065 25.71 -12.01 -21.43
C SER A 1065 24.29 -11.74 -20.92
N VAL A 1066 24.00 -10.52 -20.45
CA VAL A 1066 22.65 -10.08 -20.05
C VAL A 1066 21.82 -9.72 -21.29
N GLU A 1067 22.38 -8.97 -22.23
CA GLU A 1067 21.72 -8.59 -23.49
C GLU A 1067 21.35 -9.81 -24.35
N ALA A 1068 22.22 -10.83 -24.37
CA ALA A 1068 21.95 -12.12 -25.03
C ALA A 1068 21.08 -13.07 -24.18
N GLY A 1069 20.65 -12.66 -22.97
CA GLY A 1069 19.82 -13.47 -22.06
C GLY A 1069 20.51 -14.70 -21.47
N LEU A 1070 21.83 -14.84 -21.62
CA LEU A 1070 22.60 -16.01 -21.16
C LEU A 1070 22.64 -16.11 -19.64
N THR A 1071 22.69 -15.00 -18.90
CA THR A 1071 22.64 -15.01 -17.43
C THR A 1071 21.29 -15.51 -16.95
N GLN A 1072 20.20 -14.97 -17.51
CA GLN A 1072 18.83 -15.42 -17.23
C GLN A 1072 18.60 -16.87 -17.64
N LEU A 1073 19.15 -17.32 -18.77
CA LEU A 1073 19.11 -18.73 -19.18
C LEU A 1073 19.86 -19.64 -18.20
N THR A 1074 21.00 -19.21 -17.68
CA THR A 1074 21.81 -19.95 -16.71
C THR A 1074 21.07 -20.09 -15.38
N TYR A 1075 20.64 -18.98 -14.78
CA TYR A 1075 19.84 -18.98 -13.55
C TYR A 1075 18.52 -19.76 -13.71
N THR A 1076 17.79 -19.54 -14.81
CA THR A 1076 16.57 -20.32 -15.06
C THR A 1076 16.85 -21.79 -15.36
N ARG A 1077 18.03 -22.21 -15.84
CA ARG A 1077 18.37 -23.64 -16.00
C ARG A 1077 18.41 -24.35 -14.65
N TYR A 1078 19.15 -23.81 -13.68
CA TYR A 1078 19.21 -24.35 -12.32
C TYR A 1078 17.81 -24.35 -11.67
N LEU A 1079 17.07 -23.24 -11.77
CA LEU A 1079 15.71 -23.14 -11.24
C LEU A 1079 14.66 -23.97 -12.00
N ARG A 1080 14.87 -24.37 -13.27
CA ARG A 1080 13.85 -25.05 -14.10
C ARG A 1080 13.90 -26.57 -13.99
N HIS A 1081 15.09 -27.17 -13.85
CA HIS A 1081 15.20 -28.57 -13.41
C HIS A 1081 14.50 -28.73 -12.05
N LYS A 1082 14.73 -27.77 -11.15
CA LYS A 1082 14.24 -27.78 -9.78
C LYS A 1082 12.75 -27.42 -9.65
N LYS A 1083 12.23 -26.52 -10.51
CA LYS A 1083 10.78 -26.27 -10.62
C LYS A 1083 9.97 -27.47 -11.09
N GLN A 1084 10.55 -28.51 -11.72
CA GLN A 1084 9.81 -29.74 -12.00
C GLN A 1084 9.47 -30.54 -10.72
N ILE A 1085 10.22 -30.33 -9.63
CA ILE A 1085 9.95 -30.89 -8.30
C ILE A 1085 8.85 -30.06 -7.62
N PHE A 1086 9.01 -28.73 -7.56
CA PHE A 1086 7.99 -27.80 -7.05
C PHE A 1086 6.69 -27.72 -7.89
N LEU A 1087 6.65 -28.31 -9.09
CA LEU A 1087 5.42 -28.55 -9.87
C LEU A 1087 4.76 -29.91 -9.59
N ARG A 1088 5.24 -30.65 -8.58
CA ARG A 1088 4.57 -31.82 -7.99
C ARG A 1088 3.92 -31.58 -6.59
N PRO A 1089 3.23 -30.46 -6.29
CA PRO A 1089 2.18 -30.50 -5.28
C PRO A 1089 1.03 -31.28 -5.92
N GLY A 1090 1.08 -32.61 -5.79
CA GLY A 1090 0.47 -33.56 -6.72
C GLY A 1090 -1.02 -33.32 -6.97
N LYS A 1091 -1.36 -32.59 -8.05
CA LYS A 1091 -2.72 -32.26 -8.47
C LYS A 1091 -3.52 -33.54 -8.72
N GLY A 1092 -4.20 -34.02 -7.69
CA GLY A 1092 -5.01 -35.24 -7.75
C GLY A 1092 -4.33 -36.51 -7.25
N GLN A 1093 -3.20 -36.48 -6.52
CA GLN A 1093 -2.84 -37.64 -5.68
C GLN A 1093 -3.92 -37.81 -4.61
N ARG A 1094 -4.82 -38.78 -4.84
CA ARG A 1094 -5.94 -39.11 -3.95
C ARG A 1094 -5.41 -39.84 -2.72
N LYS A 1095 -4.84 -39.11 -1.73
CA LYS A 1095 -4.51 -39.70 -0.42
C LYS A 1095 -5.74 -40.50 0.09
N PRO A 1096 -5.59 -41.80 0.40
CA PRO A 1096 -6.70 -42.60 0.92
C PRO A 1096 -7.11 -42.08 2.30
N LEU A 1097 -8.37 -42.30 2.68
CA LEU A 1097 -8.84 -41.92 4.01
C LEU A 1097 -8.30 -42.94 5.02
N THR A 1098 -7.38 -42.51 5.89
CA THR A 1098 -6.79 -43.32 6.96
C THR A 1098 -7.72 -43.41 8.17
N PHE A 1099 -7.41 -44.33 9.08
CA PHE A 1099 -8.14 -44.52 10.35
C PHE A 1099 -8.14 -43.24 11.22
N ASP A 1100 -7.04 -42.47 11.23
CA ASP A 1100 -6.92 -41.23 12.01
C ASP A 1100 -7.94 -40.16 11.63
N ASN A 1101 -8.36 -40.10 10.36
CA ASN A 1101 -9.44 -39.21 9.91
C ASN A 1101 -10.79 -39.53 10.56
N PHE A 1102 -11.00 -40.77 11.00
CA PHE A 1102 -12.22 -41.26 11.65
C PHE A 1102 -12.08 -41.53 13.15
N LYS A 1103 -10.87 -41.44 13.72
CA LYS A 1103 -10.56 -41.66 15.14
C LYS A 1103 -11.51 -40.91 16.08
N ALA A 1104 -11.86 -39.66 15.75
CA ALA A 1104 -12.83 -38.87 16.50
C ALA A 1104 -14.26 -39.45 16.48
N CYS A 1105 -14.72 -39.95 15.33
CA CYS A 1105 -16.02 -40.61 15.21
C CYS A 1105 -16.07 -41.92 16.01
N LEU A 1106 -14.98 -42.70 15.99
CA LEU A 1106 -14.89 -43.97 16.71
C LEU A 1106 -14.85 -43.77 18.23
N ILE A 1107 -14.11 -42.77 18.72
CA ILE A 1107 -14.14 -42.35 20.14
C ILE A 1107 -15.56 -41.93 20.55
N LEU A 1108 -16.25 -41.13 19.73
CA LEU A 1108 -17.61 -40.68 19.99
C LEU A 1108 -18.63 -41.85 19.97
N MET A 1109 -18.43 -42.84 19.12
CA MET A 1109 -19.25 -44.06 19.05
C MET A 1109 -19.05 -44.94 20.30
N ILE A 1110 -17.80 -45.18 20.72
CA ILE A 1110 -17.47 -45.92 21.95
C ILE A 1110 -18.05 -45.20 23.18
N PHE A 1111 -17.91 -43.87 23.24
CA PHE A 1111 -18.52 -43.06 24.29
C PHE A 1111 -20.05 -43.21 24.28
N GLY A 1112 -20.70 -43.12 23.12
CA GLY A 1112 -22.15 -43.32 22.96
C GLY A 1112 -22.63 -44.69 23.42
N TRP A 1113 -21.90 -45.76 23.10
CA TRP A 1113 -22.19 -47.11 23.59
C TRP A 1113 -22.04 -47.20 25.11
N SER A 1114 -20.94 -46.68 25.68
CA SER A 1114 -20.73 -46.69 27.14
C SER A 1114 -21.84 -45.93 27.87
N LEU A 1115 -22.26 -44.77 27.35
CA LEU A 1115 -23.37 -43.98 27.90
C LEU A 1115 -24.71 -44.72 27.79
N SER A 1116 -24.97 -45.40 26.67
CA SER A 1116 -26.17 -46.23 26.49
C SER A 1116 -26.22 -47.42 27.45
N ILE A 1117 -25.07 -48.06 27.73
CA ILE A 1117 -24.95 -49.16 28.69
C ILE A 1117 -25.19 -48.64 30.12
N VAL A 1118 -24.63 -47.48 30.47
CA VAL A 1118 -24.86 -46.83 31.77
C VAL A 1118 -26.34 -46.46 31.97
N PHE A 1119 -27.00 -45.88 30.95
CA PHE A 1119 -28.43 -45.59 31.04
C PHE A 1119 -29.28 -46.87 31.16
N PHE A 1120 -28.98 -47.92 30.38
CA PHE A 1120 -29.69 -49.19 30.49
C PHE A 1120 -29.50 -49.85 31.86
N ALA A 1121 -28.28 -49.81 32.43
CA ALA A 1121 -28.01 -50.32 33.77
C ALA A 1121 -28.74 -49.51 34.86
N ALA A 1122 -28.81 -48.18 34.71
CA ALA A 1122 -29.57 -47.32 35.62
C ALA A 1122 -31.08 -47.55 35.52
N GLU A 1123 -31.62 -47.72 34.31
CA GLU A 1123 -33.04 -48.05 34.08
C GLU A 1123 -33.39 -49.44 34.65
N ALA A 1124 -32.55 -50.45 34.44
CA ALA A 1124 -32.72 -51.79 35.01
C ALA A 1124 -32.59 -51.83 36.55
N TYR A 1125 -31.84 -50.90 37.14
CA TYR A 1125 -31.72 -50.75 38.60
C TYR A 1125 -32.93 -50.01 39.19
N CYS A 1126 -33.29 -48.85 38.65
CA CYS A 1126 -34.42 -48.03 39.13
C CYS A 1126 -35.78 -48.69 38.86
N GLY A 1127 -35.96 -49.34 37.71
CA GLY A 1127 -37.17 -50.11 37.38
C GLY A 1127 -37.43 -51.30 38.32
N ARG A 1128 -36.45 -51.66 39.15
CA ARG A 1128 -36.58 -52.66 40.22
C ARG A 1128 -37.13 -52.08 41.53
N VAL A 1129 -37.27 -50.75 41.63
CA VAL A 1129 -37.71 -50.02 42.84
C VAL A 1129 -39.18 -49.60 42.76
N GLU A 1130 -39.71 -49.31 41.56
CA GLU A 1130 -41.12 -48.88 41.37
C GLU A 1130 -42.15 -50.04 41.33
N ALA A 1131 -41.71 -51.28 41.58
CA ALA A 1131 -42.52 -52.48 41.33
C ALA A 1131 -43.70 -52.72 42.31
N GLU A 1132 -43.77 -52.02 43.46
CA GLU A 1132 -44.74 -52.31 44.52
C GLU A 1132 -46.03 -51.48 44.51
N THR A 1133 -46.17 -50.43 43.67
CA THR A 1133 -47.37 -49.56 43.69
C THR A 1133 -48.01 -49.26 42.31
N LEU A 1134 -49.06 -50.03 41.99
CA LEU A 1134 -50.15 -49.81 41.02
C LEU A 1134 -49.82 -49.66 39.50
N HIS A 1135 -50.00 -50.77 38.79
CA HIS A 1135 -50.77 -50.91 37.54
C HIS A 1135 -50.63 -49.85 36.41
N TRP A 1136 -49.62 -50.07 35.57
CA TRP A 1136 -49.68 -50.17 34.10
C TRP A 1136 -50.90 -49.61 33.33
N THR A 1137 -50.61 -48.74 32.33
CA THR A 1137 -51.36 -48.69 31.06
C THR A 1137 -50.42 -48.55 29.85
N ASP A 1138 -50.35 -49.59 29.03
CA ASP A 1138 -49.96 -49.67 27.61
C ASP A 1138 -48.71 -48.92 27.09
N TRP A 1139 -47.59 -49.63 27.03
CA TRP A 1139 -46.48 -49.38 26.06
C TRP A 1139 -46.04 -50.69 25.36
N THR A 1140 -46.97 -51.41 24.74
CA THR A 1140 -46.65 -52.51 23.81
C THR A 1140 -46.35 -51.99 22.40
N GLY A 1141 -45.19 -52.33 21.83
CA GLY A 1141 -44.91 -52.13 20.40
C GLY A 1141 -43.52 -51.59 20.07
N LEU A 1142 -42.50 -52.42 20.25
CA LEU A 1142 -41.15 -52.20 19.70
C LEU A 1142 -40.52 -53.57 19.35
N ASP A 1143 -40.97 -54.15 18.24
CA ASP A 1143 -40.49 -55.44 17.75
C ASP A 1143 -39.03 -55.37 17.25
N TRP A 1144 -38.29 -56.44 17.50
CA TRP A 1144 -36.82 -56.52 17.37
C TRP A 1144 -36.30 -56.74 15.94
N THR A 1145 -36.95 -56.17 14.91
CA THR A 1145 -36.68 -56.50 13.49
C THR A 1145 -36.46 -55.28 12.59
N ALA A 1146 -35.34 -54.57 12.78
CA ALA A 1146 -34.90 -53.48 11.87
C ALA A 1146 -33.38 -53.17 11.91
N TRP A 1147 -32.51 -54.18 12.05
CA TRP A 1147 -31.03 -54.01 12.07
C TRP A 1147 -30.29 -54.76 10.95
N THR A 1148 -30.95 -54.90 9.80
CA THR A 1148 -30.39 -55.44 8.55
C THR A 1148 -30.81 -54.54 7.39
N GLY A 1149 -29.87 -53.83 6.77
CA GLY A 1149 -30.17 -52.83 5.75
C GLY A 1149 -29.05 -51.82 5.53
N LEU A 1150 -27.82 -52.33 5.35
CA LEU A 1150 -26.62 -51.52 5.11
C LEU A 1150 -25.75 -52.20 4.04
N ASP A 1151 -26.36 -52.49 2.89
CA ASP A 1151 -25.65 -53.06 1.74
C ASP A 1151 -24.66 -52.05 1.15
N TRP A 1152 -23.38 -52.45 1.09
CA TRP A 1152 -22.30 -51.71 0.46
C TRP A 1152 -22.04 -52.28 -0.96
N THR A 1153 -22.95 -52.01 -1.89
CA THR A 1153 -22.81 -52.41 -3.30
C THR A 1153 -23.19 -51.25 -4.23
N GLY A 1154 -22.39 -51.01 -5.28
CA GLY A 1154 -22.62 -49.90 -6.22
C GLY A 1154 -21.38 -49.30 -6.87
N LEU A 1155 -20.36 -50.11 -7.18
CA LEU A 1155 -19.17 -49.63 -7.89
C LEU A 1155 -18.51 -50.75 -8.74
N ASP A 1156 -19.27 -51.28 -9.69
CA ASP A 1156 -18.74 -52.11 -10.79
C ASP A 1156 -18.74 -51.33 -12.11
N TRP A 1157 -17.80 -51.65 -12.98
CA TRP A 1157 -17.59 -51.00 -14.28
C TRP A 1157 -18.18 -51.85 -15.42
N THR A 1158 -18.71 -51.22 -16.46
CA THR A 1158 -18.44 -51.56 -17.88
C THR A 1158 -19.08 -50.54 -18.83
N ASP A 1159 -18.54 -50.42 -20.04
CA ASP A 1159 -18.83 -49.32 -20.96
C ASP A 1159 -19.84 -49.62 -22.07
N TRP A 1160 -20.59 -48.58 -22.42
CA TRP A 1160 -21.09 -48.17 -23.76
C TRP A 1160 -21.51 -49.20 -24.82
N THR A 1161 -22.67 -48.93 -25.43
CA THR A 1161 -22.76 -48.37 -26.81
C THR A 1161 -24.21 -47.99 -27.16
N GLY A 1162 -24.44 -46.94 -27.97
CA GLY A 1162 -25.79 -46.63 -28.50
C GLY A 1162 -26.11 -45.15 -28.77
N MET A 1163 -25.99 -44.77 -30.05
CA MET A 1163 -26.52 -43.59 -30.78
C MET A 1163 -28.01 -43.24 -30.45
N ASP A 1164 -28.55 -42.02 -30.65
CA ASP A 1164 -28.00 -40.78 -31.24
C ASP A 1164 -28.83 -39.51 -30.85
N TRP A 1165 -28.15 -38.34 -30.79
CA TRP A 1165 -28.56 -36.90 -30.95
C TRP A 1165 -30.00 -36.45 -30.54
N THR A 1166 -30.15 -35.34 -29.81
CA THR A 1166 -29.82 -33.97 -30.26
C THR A 1166 -28.80 -33.21 -29.41
N GLY A 1167 -28.27 -32.11 -29.97
CA GLY A 1167 -27.05 -31.43 -29.51
C GLY A 1167 -27.02 -31.00 -28.03
N LEU A 1168 -25.90 -31.06 -27.29
CA LEU A 1168 -24.46 -30.94 -27.67
C LEU A 1168 -24.14 -29.63 -28.44
N HIS A 1169 -23.03 -28.92 -28.22
CA HIS A 1169 -21.93 -28.99 -27.23
C HIS A 1169 -21.24 -27.59 -27.20
N GLY A 1170 -20.23 -27.28 -26.40
CA GLY A 1170 -19.57 -28.05 -25.35
C GLY A 1170 -18.20 -27.46 -24.94
N THR A 1171 -17.62 -28.04 -23.89
CA THR A 1171 -16.18 -28.30 -23.67
C THR A 1171 -15.12 -27.23 -24.02
N ALA A 1172 -14.38 -26.81 -22.98
CA ALA A 1172 -13.13 -26.08 -23.09
C ALA A 1172 -11.99 -26.89 -23.72
N LEU A 1173 -10.96 -26.19 -24.22
CA LEU A 1173 -9.55 -26.43 -23.86
C LEU A 1173 -8.65 -25.27 -24.32
N ASP A 1174 -7.47 -25.16 -23.71
CA ASP A 1174 -6.42 -24.21 -24.09
C ASP A 1174 -5.85 -24.54 -25.48
N TYR A 1175 -5.42 -23.52 -26.24
CA TYR A 1175 -3.98 -23.31 -26.51
C TYR A 1175 -3.68 -21.96 -27.19
N SER A 1176 -2.42 -21.54 -27.12
CA SER A 1176 -1.85 -20.36 -27.79
C SER A 1176 -1.35 -20.68 -29.21
N THR A 1177 -1.50 -19.76 -30.19
CA THR A 1177 -0.43 -19.12 -31.01
C THR A 1177 -0.91 -18.53 -32.36
N ALA A 1178 -0.51 -17.28 -32.63
CA ALA A 1178 0.02 -16.73 -33.89
C ALA A 1178 -0.75 -16.76 -35.24
N LEU A 1179 -1.10 -15.55 -35.72
CA LEU A 1179 -0.76 -14.93 -37.03
C LEU A 1179 -1.07 -15.62 -38.37
N ASN A 1180 -2.03 -15.05 -39.11
CA ASN A 1180 -1.89 -14.31 -40.39
C ASN A 1180 -3.27 -13.63 -40.68
N GLY A 1181 -3.44 -12.50 -41.36
CA GLY A 1181 -2.79 -11.98 -42.60
C GLY A 1181 -3.64 -12.41 -43.81
N THR A 1182 -4.22 -11.54 -44.66
CA THR A 1182 -3.86 -10.16 -45.08
C THR A 1182 -5.06 -9.24 -45.38
N GLU A 1183 -4.77 -7.95 -45.64
CA GLU A 1183 -5.54 -6.89 -46.35
C GLU A 1183 -6.90 -6.43 -45.73
N LEU A 1184 -7.09 -5.14 -45.36
CA LEU A 1184 -7.08 -3.87 -46.13
C LEU A 1184 -8.32 -3.73 -47.03
N ASP A 1185 -9.02 -2.58 -47.07
CA ASP A 1185 -8.50 -1.21 -47.09
C ASP A 1185 -9.00 -0.27 -45.96
N SER A 1186 -8.77 1.04 -46.12
CA SER A 1186 -8.62 2.06 -45.09
C SER A 1186 -9.65 3.21 -45.20
N THR A 1187 -9.87 4.00 -44.15
CA THR A 1187 -9.17 5.29 -43.99
C THR A 1187 -9.21 5.82 -42.54
N GLN A 1188 -8.30 6.75 -42.23
CA GLN A 1188 -7.87 7.20 -40.89
C GLN A 1188 -9.01 7.84 -40.06
N LEU A 1189 -9.12 7.71 -38.72
CA LEU A 1189 -8.18 7.70 -37.58
C LEU A 1189 -7.54 9.04 -37.20
N ASN A 1190 -7.76 9.47 -35.95
CA ASN A 1190 -6.65 9.70 -35.02
C ASN A 1190 -7.09 9.46 -33.55
N TRP A 1191 -6.16 9.03 -32.68
CA TRP A 1191 -6.44 8.62 -31.29
C TRP A 1191 -5.32 9.06 -30.34
N THR A 1192 -5.69 9.61 -29.17
CA THR A 1192 -4.95 9.52 -27.89
C THR A 1192 -5.98 9.64 -26.75
N GLY A 1193 -5.88 8.97 -25.60
CA GLY A 1193 -4.98 7.88 -25.17
C GLY A 1193 -5.58 7.21 -23.93
N LEU A 1194 -5.26 5.94 -23.67
CA LEU A 1194 -5.84 5.15 -22.58
C LEU A 1194 -5.15 5.39 -21.23
N ALA A 1195 -5.95 5.46 -20.16
CA ALA A 1195 -5.54 5.11 -18.80
C ALA A 1195 -6.77 4.56 -18.07
N TRP A 1196 -6.78 3.27 -17.75
CA TRP A 1196 -7.78 2.64 -16.87
C TRP A 1196 -7.16 2.39 -15.51
N THR A 1197 -7.91 2.77 -14.47
CA THR A 1197 -7.54 2.57 -13.07
C THR A 1197 -8.39 1.45 -12.48
N GLU A 1198 -7.77 0.37 -12.01
CA GLU A 1198 -8.38 -0.54 -11.03
C GLU A 1198 -7.58 -0.47 -9.73
N LEU A 1199 -8.05 0.45 -8.87
CA LEU A 1199 -8.20 0.34 -7.43
C LEU A 1199 -7.36 -0.70 -6.66
N ASP A 1200 -6.54 -0.19 -5.73
CA ASP A 1200 -6.65 -0.60 -4.32
C ASP A 1200 -7.91 0.03 -3.68
#